data_AF-A0A932BMJ9-F1
#
_entry.id   AF-A0A932BMJ9-F1
#
_cell.length_a   1.000
_cell.length_b   1.000
_cell.length_c   1.000
_cell.angle_alpha   90.00
_cell.angle_beta   90.00
_cell.angle_gamma   90.00
#
_symmetry.space_group_name_H-M   'P 1'
#
loop_
_entity.id
_entity.type
_entity.pdbx_description
1 polymer ?
#
loop_
_entity_poly.entity_id
_entity_poly.type
_entity_poly.pdbx_seq_one_letter_code
_entity_poly.pdbx_strand_id
1 'polypeptide(L)'
;MVRYSELRRDRPDGVPRGLHASPARPHPVRLVTESDAATADAFARLKLTAPIGLDLETTGDLSPFRGAPLTLQLSDGALTVVALWRSLGRRSRAWLTRVLSGEDTLKVGHNLDYEYRWIKHFLGIRLKRVFDTQVAEQVLTMGLPAEHRLAAVAARYLDLTMDKTIRARFIEVGLDNAATYTPTQEEANYAALDAEVVLPIAREQMARIRQEGLARGTKLRMDMLPVVAEMELEGAPLDVATWQSEVQRMTAELERLESALIEQLTPHVVTARALAYSAALEARQAFETAYEAAKALNESSVELETSGARAYDPDGLYTCYVQTKQQRREKINELNRAWKEVWATENGKVPEIPKMEHGPINLGSWQQLQAAYADLGITLVSTEADELTRVADRHPSVVPLLAWKKLKKLEGTYGRPFLEKVVAHDDGTHRIHPSFNLVVSTGRMSCREPNIQNCPPALRATFTAPEGHTFVIADFSQIELRITAELSQDPDMIENYCLGHDLHTTTAARRLGISYAEALERKDAHDEALLAARHLAKTANFRVLYGGQDQELIEVFSSSFPVAWAWIKQQGQIGWTRGWTTTAAGLRRRFANRFPPDLSRAEQWSYRAHIERAAMNAPIQGTSADITMAAAIDVAREVPENRLFNLVHDELDGIASLASATDVARRVKRLSEAAGARYLTRVPVVVETNISRTWSK
;
A
#
# COMPACT_ATOMS: atom_id res chain seq x y z
N MET A 1 -14.95 -9.67 -5.08
CA MET A 1 -14.68 -8.42 -4.35
C MET A 1 -15.79 -7.44 -4.71
N VAL A 2 -16.67 -7.09 -3.77
CA VAL A 2 -17.85 -6.25 -4.04
C VAL A 2 -17.40 -4.82 -4.39
N ARG A 3 -17.85 -4.26 -5.52
CA ARG A 3 -17.48 -2.89 -5.91
C ARG A 3 -18.17 -1.89 -4.99
N TYR A 4 -17.52 -0.75 -4.70
CA TYR A 4 -18.15 0.36 -3.96
C TYR A 4 -19.55 0.75 -4.51
N SER A 5 -19.72 0.68 -5.84
CA SER A 5 -21.00 0.92 -6.52
C SER A 5 -22.11 -0.06 -6.15
N GLU A 6 -21.79 -1.28 -5.75
CA GLU A 6 -22.73 -2.36 -5.40
C GLU A 6 -23.19 -2.29 -3.94
N LEU A 7 -22.35 -1.74 -3.05
CA LEU A 7 -22.72 -1.40 -1.66
C LEU A 7 -23.67 -0.20 -1.57
N ARG A 8 -23.88 0.52 -2.68
CA ARG A 8 -24.75 1.69 -2.79
C ARG A 8 -26.27 1.35 -2.76
N ARG A 9 -26.65 0.10 -2.47
CA ARG A 9 -28.05 -0.37 -2.47
C ARG A 9 -28.82 -0.11 -1.17
N ASP A 10 -28.16 0.15 -0.05
CA ASP A 10 -28.83 0.60 1.18
C ASP A 10 -28.86 2.13 1.20
N ARG A 11 -29.70 2.71 0.35
CA ARG A 11 -30.17 4.08 0.57
C ARG A 11 -31.25 3.99 1.65
N PRO A 12 -31.23 4.83 2.69
CA PRO A 12 -32.48 5.19 3.35
C PRO A 12 -33.41 5.70 2.25
N ASP A 13 -34.57 5.06 2.10
CA ASP A 13 -35.60 5.44 1.14
C ASP A 13 -35.89 6.93 1.29
N GLY A 14 -35.43 7.74 0.32
CA GLY A 14 -35.54 9.19 0.39
C GLY A 14 -34.47 10.00 -0.35
N VAL A 15 -33.37 9.40 -0.82
CA VAL A 15 -32.40 10.12 -1.69
C VAL A 15 -32.78 9.91 -3.17
N PRO A 16 -33.22 10.95 -3.90
CA PRO A 16 -33.58 10.82 -5.31
C PRO A 16 -32.46 10.17 -6.13
N ARG A 17 -32.82 9.30 -7.08
CA ARG A 17 -31.93 8.95 -8.18
C ARG A 17 -31.67 10.23 -8.97
N GLY A 18 -30.41 10.66 -9.03
CA GLY A 18 -29.91 11.69 -9.94
C GLY A 18 -30.71 12.98 -9.90
N LEU A 19 -30.19 14.02 -9.25
CA LEU A 19 -30.59 15.36 -9.66
C LEU A 19 -30.29 15.46 -11.17
N HIS A 20 -31.41 15.56 -11.86
CA HIS A 20 -31.69 15.55 -13.29
C HIS A 20 -30.61 16.15 -14.18
N ALA A 21 -30.62 15.66 -15.43
CA ALA A 21 -30.07 16.28 -16.63
C ALA A 21 -29.75 17.75 -16.40
N SER A 22 -28.47 18.06 -16.22
CA SER A 22 -28.04 19.44 -16.23
C SER A 22 -28.43 19.99 -17.61
N PRO A 23 -29.10 21.16 -17.72
CA PRO A 23 -29.12 21.86 -18.99
C PRO A 23 -27.67 21.95 -19.47
N ALA A 24 -27.45 21.80 -20.78
CA ALA A 24 -26.13 21.90 -21.40
C ALA A 24 -25.42 23.09 -20.75
N ARG A 25 -24.43 22.82 -19.89
CA ARG A 25 -23.76 23.88 -19.17
C ARG A 25 -23.06 24.69 -20.25
N PRO A 26 -23.25 26.02 -20.31
CA PRO A 26 -22.47 26.81 -21.24
C PRO A 26 -21.00 26.51 -20.96
N HIS A 27 -20.28 26.08 -22.00
CA HIS A 27 -18.85 25.80 -21.87
C HIS A 27 -18.16 27.07 -21.35
N PRO A 28 -17.24 26.95 -20.38
CA PRO A 28 -16.51 28.11 -19.90
C PRO A 28 -15.83 28.83 -21.07
N VAL A 29 -15.78 30.15 -21.01
CA VAL A 29 -14.94 30.91 -21.95
C VAL A 29 -13.50 30.51 -21.68
N ARG A 30 -12.79 30.00 -22.70
CA ARG A 30 -11.40 29.59 -22.57
C ARG A 30 -10.48 30.63 -23.18
N LEU A 31 -9.51 31.11 -22.41
CA LEU A 31 -8.49 32.06 -22.86
C LEU A 31 -7.12 31.44 -22.73
N VAL A 32 -6.42 31.28 -23.86
CA VAL A 32 -5.00 30.93 -23.88
C VAL A 32 -4.19 32.22 -23.87
N THR A 33 -3.21 32.34 -22.97
CA THR A 33 -2.42 33.58 -22.81
C THR A 33 -0.93 33.31 -22.89
N GLU A 34 -0.24 34.14 -23.67
CA GLU A 34 1.18 33.96 -24.03
C GLU A 34 2.08 35.12 -23.58
N SER A 35 1.54 36.12 -22.88
CA SER A 35 2.31 37.26 -22.34
C SER A 35 1.84 37.66 -20.95
N ASP A 36 2.76 38.20 -20.13
CA ASP A 36 2.47 38.59 -18.74
C ASP A 36 1.28 39.56 -18.62
N ALA A 37 1.16 40.53 -19.53
CA ALA A 37 0.06 41.48 -19.54
C ALA A 37 -1.28 40.79 -19.84
N ALA A 38 -1.34 39.99 -20.92
CA ALA A 38 -2.56 39.27 -21.28
C ALA A 38 -2.99 38.27 -20.19
N THR A 39 -2.02 37.57 -19.59
CA THR A 39 -2.28 36.63 -18.49
C THR A 39 -2.80 37.35 -17.25
N ALA A 40 -2.18 38.46 -16.85
CA ALA A 40 -2.64 39.24 -15.71
C ALA A 40 -4.06 39.81 -15.92
N ASP A 41 -4.36 40.32 -17.12
CA ASP A 41 -5.68 40.85 -17.47
C ASP A 41 -6.73 39.73 -17.50
N ALA A 42 -6.38 38.55 -18.01
CA ALA A 42 -7.24 37.38 -17.99
C ALA A 42 -7.53 36.90 -16.56
N PHE A 43 -6.50 36.80 -15.71
CA PHE A 43 -6.67 36.44 -14.30
C PHE A 43 -7.52 37.46 -13.54
N ALA A 44 -7.38 38.75 -13.81
CA ALA A 44 -8.19 39.79 -13.18
C ALA A 44 -9.70 39.67 -13.48
N ARG A 45 -10.08 38.95 -14.55
CA ARG A 45 -11.47 38.69 -14.92
C ARG A 45 -12.10 37.50 -14.18
N LEU A 46 -11.31 36.68 -13.49
CA LEU A 46 -11.80 35.54 -12.70
C LEU A 46 -12.59 36.04 -11.48
N LYS A 47 -13.74 35.42 -11.21
CA LYS A 47 -14.63 35.74 -10.09
C LYS A 47 -14.18 35.02 -8.82
N LEU A 48 -13.34 35.69 -8.04
CA LEU A 48 -12.74 35.16 -6.81
C LEU A 48 -13.70 34.99 -5.62
N THR A 49 -14.96 35.43 -5.74
CA THR A 49 -16.02 35.18 -4.74
C THR A 49 -16.49 33.72 -4.73
N ALA A 50 -16.14 32.93 -5.74
CA ALA A 50 -16.40 31.50 -5.84
C ALA A 50 -15.11 30.68 -5.71
N PRO A 51 -15.18 29.37 -5.44
CA PRO A 51 -14.01 28.49 -5.56
C PRO A 51 -13.42 28.54 -6.97
N ILE A 52 -12.10 28.46 -7.06
CA ILE A 52 -11.38 28.38 -8.34
C ILE A 52 -10.78 26.98 -8.53
N GLY A 53 -10.94 26.43 -9.73
CA GLY A 53 -10.24 25.25 -10.18
C GLY A 53 -8.80 25.57 -10.53
N LEU A 54 -7.88 24.70 -10.17
CA LEU A 54 -6.44 24.83 -10.40
C LEU A 54 -5.93 23.51 -10.98
N ASP A 55 -5.13 23.61 -12.05
CA ASP A 55 -4.44 22.49 -12.68
C ASP A 55 -3.13 22.96 -13.34
N LEU A 56 -2.22 22.02 -13.65
CA LEU A 56 -0.98 22.25 -14.38
C LEU A 56 -0.71 21.12 -15.38
N GLU A 57 -0.11 21.48 -16.52
CA GLU A 57 0.58 20.52 -17.38
C GLU A 57 2.08 20.70 -17.29
N THR A 58 2.82 19.60 -17.26
CA THR A 58 4.28 19.57 -17.08
C THR A 58 4.92 18.59 -18.06
N THR A 59 6.25 18.66 -18.19
CA THR A 59 7.03 17.63 -18.88
C THR A 59 7.03 16.31 -18.09
N GLY A 60 7.52 15.23 -18.70
CA GLY A 60 7.36 13.85 -18.20
C GLY A 60 7.90 13.45 -16.83
N ASP A 61 8.80 14.23 -16.20
CA ASP A 61 9.22 13.96 -14.82
C ASP A 61 8.21 14.53 -13.83
N LEU A 62 7.74 13.69 -12.91
CA LEU A 62 6.75 14.05 -11.88
C LEU A 62 7.34 14.88 -10.74
N SER A 63 8.64 15.21 -10.81
CA SER A 63 9.38 15.99 -9.83
C SER A 63 9.77 17.37 -10.37
N PRO A 64 9.55 18.46 -9.60
CA PRO A 64 9.97 19.80 -10.00
C PRO A 64 11.49 19.95 -10.11
N PHE A 65 12.28 19.00 -9.56
CA PHE A 65 13.74 19.02 -9.66
C PHE A 65 14.28 18.51 -11.00
N ARG A 66 13.46 17.82 -11.80
CA ARG A 66 13.87 17.14 -13.04
C ARG A 66 12.92 17.37 -14.22
N GLY A 67 11.86 18.14 -14.04
CA GLY A 67 10.92 18.49 -15.09
C GLY A 67 10.70 20.00 -15.16
N ALA A 68 9.85 20.42 -16.09
CA ALA A 68 9.45 21.81 -16.26
C ALA A 68 7.92 21.92 -16.38
N PRO A 69 7.31 22.95 -15.76
CA PRO A 69 5.91 23.25 -15.98
C PRO A 69 5.71 23.92 -17.35
N LEU A 70 4.64 23.54 -18.04
CA LEU A 70 4.31 24.01 -19.39
C LEU A 70 3.18 25.03 -19.37
N THR A 71 2.13 24.76 -18.60
CA THR A 71 0.93 25.60 -18.53
C THR A 71 0.35 25.62 -17.11
N LEU A 72 -0.41 26.68 -16.80
CA LEU A 72 -1.17 26.86 -15.57
C LEU A 72 -2.62 27.20 -15.89
N GLN A 73 -3.54 26.42 -15.35
CA GLN A 73 -4.97 26.59 -15.56
C GLN A 73 -5.64 27.11 -14.31
N LEU A 74 -6.45 28.15 -14.47
CA LEU A 74 -7.36 28.64 -13.44
C LEU A 74 -8.78 28.78 -14.00
N SER A 75 -9.76 28.18 -13.34
CA SER A 75 -11.17 28.27 -13.73
C SER A 75 -12.04 28.77 -12.59
N ASP A 76 -12.98 29.68 -12.85
CA ASP A 76 -14.06 30.01 -11.90
C ASP A 76 -15.40 29.32 -12.26
N GLY A 77 -15.36 28.44 -13.27
CA GLY A 77 -16.52 27.74 -13.83
C GLY A 77 -17.28 28.51 -14.91
N ALA A 78 -17.00 29.80 -15.11
CA ALA A 78 -17.51 30.61 -16.22
C ALA A 78 -16.39 31.04 -17.19
N LEU A 79 -15.20 31.30 -16.67
CA LEU A 79 -13.97 31.62 -17.40
C LEU A 79 -12.88 30.64 -16.96
N THR A 80 -12.18 30.06 -17.94
CA THR A 80 -10.96 29.28 -17.74
C THR A 80 -9.81 29.95 -18.46
N VAL A 81 -8.75 30.27 -17.72
CA VAL A 81 -7.52 30.83 -18.26
C VAL A 81 -6.48 29.71 -18.32
N VAL A 82 -5.96 29.45 -19.51
CA VAL A 82 -4.82 28.57 -19.78
C VAL A 82 -3.61 29.46 -20.03
N ALA A 83 -2.79 29.68 -19.01
CA ALA A 83 -1.59 30.49 -19.12
C ALA A 83 -0.40 29.62 -19.48
N LEU A 84 0.38 30.00 -20.50
CA LEU A 84 1.67 29.34 -20.74
C LEU A 84 2.61 29.70 -19.60
N TRP A 85 3.26 28.72 -18.99
CA TRP A 85 4.05 28.94 -17.78
C TRP A 85 5.14 29.99 -17.98
N ARG A 86 5.82 29.96 -19.14
CA ARG A 86 6.85 30.96 -19.50
C ARG A 86 6.34 32.40 -19.55
N SER A 87 5.04 32.59 -19.75
CA SER A 87 4.44 33.92 -19.84
C SER A 87 4.22 34.57 -18.47
N LEU A 88 4.35 33.81 -17.38
CA LEU A 88 4.18 34.29 -16.02
C LEU A 88 5.31 35.25 -15.63
N GLY A 89 5.08 36.55 -15.86
CA GLY A 89 5.97 37.65 -15.48
C GLY A 89 5.56 38.33 -14.17
N ARG A 90 5.99 39.58 -13.99
CA ARG A 90 5.83 40.31 -12.72
C ARG A 90 4.36 40.53 -12.35
N ARG A 91 3.51 40.89 -13.31
CA ARG A 91 2.10 41.25 -13.04
C ARG A 91 1.28 40.02 -12.70
N SER A 92 1.36 38.98 -13.52
CA SER A 92 0.67 37.71 -13.29
C SER A 92 1.14 37.04 -12.00
N ARG A 93 2.45 37.01 -11.69
CA ARG A 93 2.97 36.45 -10.43
C ARG A 93 2.51 37.21 -9.19
N ALA A 94 2.44 38.54 -9.24
CA ALA A 94 1.91 39.33 -8.13
C ALA A 94 0.43 39.00 -7.87
N TRP A 95 -0.36 38.85 -8.93
CA TRP A 95 -1.75 38.42 -8.83
C TRP A 95 -1.86 37.01 -8.25
N LEU A 96 -1.09 36.04 -8.78
CA LEU A 96 -1.08 34.65 -8.31
C LEU A 96 -0.71 34.57 -6.83
N THR A 97 0.32 35.29 -6.41
CA THR A 97 0.76 35.34 -5.01
C THR A 97 -0.39 35.76 -4.11
N ARG A 98 -1.08 36.85 -4.45
CA ARG A 98 -2.24 37.36 -3.68
C ARG A 98 -3.36 36.33 -3.56
N VAL A 99 -3.72 35.66 -4.66
CA VAL A 99 -4.90 34.77 -4.71
C VAL A 99 -4.61 33.38 -4.14
N LEU A 100 -3.47 32.80 -4.50
CA LEU A 100 -3.12 31.43 -4.13
C LEU A 100 -2.66 31.33 -2.67
N SER A 101 -1.95 32.33 -2.15
CA SER A 101 -1.57 32.38 -0.73
C SER A 101 -2.62 33.00 0.19
N GLY A 102 -3.65 33.63 -0.37
CA GLY A 102 -4.78 34.19 0.38
C GLY A 102 -5.78 33.13 0.84
N GLU A 103 -6.57 33.48 1.86
CA GLU A 103 -7.64 32.63 2.40
C GLU A 103 -9.04 33.00 1.90
N ASP A 104 -9.18 34.05 1.09
CA ASP A 104 -10.48 34.54 0.61
C ASP A 104 -11.11 33.66 -0.47
N THR A 105 -10.28 32.94 -1.22
CA THR A 105 -10.69 32.06 -2.32
C THR A 105 -10.28 30.63 -2.04
N LEU A 106 -11.22 29.69 -2.20
CA LEU A 106 -10.95 28.26 -2.12
C LEU A 106 -10.32 27.78 -3.42
N LYS A 107 -9.14 27.16 -3.35
CA LYS A 107 -8.48 26.53 -4.51
C LYS A 107 -8.88 25.06 -4.55
N VAL A 108 -9.39 24.61 -5.68
CA VAL A 108 -9.88 23.25 -5.89
C VAL A 108 -9.06 22.60 -6.99
N GLY A 109 -8.60 21.37 -6.78
CA GLY A 109 -8.01 20.59 -7.86
C GLY A 109 -8.07 19.10 -7.57
N HIS A 110 -7.22 18.33 -8.24
CA HIS A 110 -7.22 16.89 -8.14
C HIS A 110 -5.78 16.39 -8.09
N ASN A 111 -5.36 15.80 -6.96
CA ASN A 111 -3.95 15.52 -6.71
C ASN A 111 -3.12 16.83 -6.56
N LEU A 112 -3.66 17.77 -5.80
CA LEU A 112 -3.20 19.15 -5.62
C LEU A 112 -1.83 19.25 -4.95
N ASP A 113 -1.36 18.20 -4.29
CA ASP A 113 0.02 18.07 -3.84
C ASP A 113 0.99 18.21 -5.02
N TYR A 114 0.62 17.68 -6.20
CA TYR A 114 1.39 17.82 -7.42
C TYR A 114 1.51 19.28 -7.83
N GLU A 115 0.40 19.96 -8.13
CA GLU A 115 0.41 21.36 -8.55
C GLU A 115 1.09 22.27 -7.51
N TYR A 116 0.86 22.00 -6.22
CA TYR A 116 1.49 22.73 -5.13
C TYR A 116 3.00 22.69 -5.24
N ARG A 117 3.62 21.51 -5.46
CA ARG A 117 5.08 21.38 -5.49
C ARG A 117 5.71 22.23 -6.58
N TRP A 118 5.12 22.25 -7.77
CA TRP A 118 5.57 23.10 -8.89
C TRP A 118 5.43 24.59 -8.57
N ILE A 119 4.26 25.01 -8.08
CA ILE A 119 4.00 26.41 -7.72
C ILE A 119 4.94 26.87 -6.60
N LYS A 120 5.16 26.03 -5.58
CA LYS A 120 6.03 26.35 -4.46
C LYS A 120 7.50 26.42 -4.89
N HIS A 121 7.97 25.44 -5.67
CA HIS A 121 9.35 25.38 -6.13
C HIS A 121 9.71 26.56 -7.05
N PHE A 122 8.91 26.80 -8.10
CA PHE A 122 9.23 27.80 -9.12
C PHE A 122 8.75 29.22 -8.81
N LEU A 123 7.68 29.39 -8.03
CA LEU A 123 7.10 30.70 -7.72
C LEU A 123 7.23 31.10 -6.24
N GLY A 124 7.64 30.19 -5.35
CA GLY A 124 7.75 30.46 -3.91
C GLY A 124 6.41 30.57 -3.18
N ILE A 125 5.28 30.34 -3.87
CA ILE A 125 3.94 30.58 -3.34
C ILE A 125 3.47 29.36 -2.53
N ARG A 126 3.07 29.59 -1.27
CA ARG A 126 2.40 28.59 -0.42
C ARG A 126 0.90 28.67 -0.65
N LEU A 127 0.28 27.60 -1.15
CA LEU A 127 -1.18 27.54 -1.26
C LEU A 127 -1.82 27.49 0.12
N LYS A 128 -2.90 28.25 0.31
CA LYS A 128 -3.75 28.19 1.51
C LYS A 128 -5.19 27.91 1.12
N ARG A 129 -6.01 27.38 2.03
CA ARG A 129 -7.44 27.10 1.79
C ARG A 129 -7.65 26.32 0.48
N VAL A 130 -7.27 25.04 0.54
CA VAL A 130 -7.32 24.11 -0.60
C VAL A 130 -8.41 23.06 -0.40
N PHE A 131 -8.89 22.49 -1.51
CA PHE A 131 -9.72 21.30 -1.53
C PHE A 131 -9.29 20.39 -2.67
N ASP A 132 -8.86 19.19 -2.32
CA ASP A 132 -8.44 18.18 -3.28
C ASP A 132 -9.53 17.13 -3.47
N THR A 133 -10.03 17.01 -4.69
CA THR A 133 -11.12 16.08 -5.04
C THR A 133 -10.69 14.61 -5.00
N GLN A 134 -9.40 14.29 -5.16
CA GLN A 134 -8.84 12.97 -4.96
C GLN A 134 -8.84 12.60 -3.47
N VAL A 135 -8.29 13.48 -2.62
CA VAL A 135 -8.25 13.28 -1.16
C VAL A 135 -9.67 13.17 -0.59
N ALA A 136 -10.59 14.02 -1.05
CA ALA A 136 -12.00 13.95 -0.66
C ALA A 136 -12.62 12.60 -1.04
N GLU A 137 -12.34 12.08 -2.23
CA GLU A 137 -12.85 10.77 -2.64
C GLU A 137 -12.24 9.63 -1.83
N GLN A 138 -10.94 9.69 -1.54
CA GLN A 138 -10.28 8.72 -0.67
C GLN A 138 -10.89 8.72 0.73
N VAL A 139 -11.24 9.88 1.29
CA VAL A 139 -11.98 9.96 2.56
C VAL A 139 -13.36 9.31 2.47
N LEU A 140 -14.13 9.59 1.41
CA LEU A 140 -15.48 9.06 1.21
C LEU A 140 -15.52 7.54 0.96
N THR A 141 -14.41 6.98 0.47
CA THR A 141 -14.29 5.58 0.05
C THR A 141 -13.29 4.79 0.91
N MET A 142 -12.72 5.39 1.97
CA MET A 142 -11.64 4.82 2.77
C MET A 142 -11.96 3.39 3.23
N GLY A 143 -11.11 2.44 2.85
CA GLY A 143 -11.25 1.02 3.20
C GLY A 143 -12.07 0.18 2.20
N LEU A 144 -12.64 0.80 1.16
CA LEU A 144 -13.33 0.10 0.08
C LEU A 144 -12.53 0.19 -1.23
N PRO A 145 -12.68 -0.80 -2.13
CA PRO A 145 -12.06 -0.74 -3.45
C PRO A 145 -12.73 0.35 -4.29
N ALA A 146 -11.98 1.42 -4.58
CA ALA A 146 -12.44 2.53 -5.41
C ALA A 146 -11.26 3.10 -6.20
N GLU A 147 -11.53 3.53 -7.45
CA GLU A 147 -10.57 4.27 -8.25
C GLU A 147 -10.74 5.78 -7.98
N HIS A 148 -9.60 6.45 -7.73
CA HIS A 148 -9.57 7.85 -7.33
C HIS A 148 -9.03 8.80 -8.41
N ARG A 149 -8.62 8.30 -9.58
CA ARG A 149 -8.14 9.15 -10.69
C ARG A 149 -9.25 10.05 -11.21
N LEU A 150 -8.91 11.25 -11.67
CA LEU A 150 -9.87 12.28 -12.10
C LEU A 150 -10.92 11.73 -13.06
N ALA A 151 -10.52 11.03 -14.13
CA ALA A 151 -11.47 10.44 -15.08
C ALA A 151 -12.51 9.50 -14.44
N ALA A 152 -12.11 8.69 -13.45
CA ALA A 152 -13.02 7.79 -12.75
C ALA A 152 -13.96 8.53 -11.80
N VAL A 153 -13.49 9.65 -11.21
CA VAL A 153 -14.30 10.52 -10.37
C VAL A 153 -15.27 11.35 -11.23
N ALA A 154 -14.80 11.92 -12.34
CA ALA A 154 -15.63 12.65 -13.31
C ALA A 154 -16.75 11.76 -13.88
N ALA A 155 -16.45 10.52 -14.27
CA ALA A 155 -17.46 9.56 -14.69
C ALA A 155 -18.49 9.28 -13.59
N ARG A 156 -18.06 9.19 -12.33
CA ARG A 156 -18.92 8.86 -11.17
C ARG A 156 -19.86 10.00 -10.77
N TYR A 157 -19.38 11.24 -10.82
CA TYR A 157 -20.11 12.41 -10.33
C TYR A 157 -20.78 13.22 -11.43
N LEU A 158 -20.23 13.20 -12.64
CA LEU A 158 -20.67 14.05 -13.76
C LEU A 158 -21.13 13.25 -14.98
N ASP A 159 -21.01 11.91 -14.98
CA ASP A 159 -21.24 11.05 -16.15
C ASP A 159 -20.39 11.47 -17.37
N LEU A 160 -19.18 11.98 -17.08
CA LEU A 160 -18.25 12.51 -18.07
C LEU A 160 -17.12 11.50 -18.34
N THR A 161 -16.99 11.09 -19.61
CA THR A 161 -15.82 10.33 -20.07
C THR A 161 -14.71 11.29 -20.48
N MET A 162 -13.52 11.13 -19.90
CA MET A 162 -12.34 11.96 -20.20
C MET A 162 -11.36 11.17 -21.07
N ASP A 163 -10.93 11.76 -22.18
CA ASP A 163 -9.90 11.21 -23.05
C ASP A 163 -8.51 11.48 -22.46
N LYS A 164 -7.71 10.43 -22.25
CA LYS A 164 -6.37 10.54 -21.64
C LYS A 164 -5.24 10.51 -22.67
N THR A 165 -5.54 10.37 -23.95
CA THR A 165 -4.52 10.25 -25.00
C THR A 165 -3.72 11.53 -25.16
N ILE A 166 -4.35 12.69 -24.94
CA ILE A 166 -3.70 14.01 -25.06
C ILE A 166 -2.62 14.22 -24.00
N ARG A 167 -2.79 13.67 -22.79
CA ARG A 167 -1.82 13.83 -21.69
C ARG A 167 -0.39 13.40 -22.08
N ALA A 168 -0.25 12.34 -22.88
CA ALA A 168 1.05 11.84 -23.31
C ALA A 168 1.84 12.88 -24.14
N ARG A 169 1.13 13.76 -24.87
CA ARG A 169 1.77 14.78 -25.72
C ARG A 169 2.53 15.82 -24.88
N PHE A 170 2.04 16.19 -23.69
CA PHE A 170 2.76 17.08 -22.78
C PHE A 170 4.05 16.45 -22.22
N ILE A 171 4.02 15.14 -21.95
CA ILE A 171 5.18 14.36 -21.50
C ILE A 171 6.26 14.35 -22.59
N GLU A 172 5.85 14.12 -23.83
CA GLU A 172 6.72 14.05 -25.02
C GLU A 172 7.43 15.37 -25.36
N VAL A 173 6.93 16.53 -24.86
CA VAL A 173 7.63 17.82 -25.01
C VAL A 173 9.06 17.73 -24.48
N GLY A 174 9.25 17.07 -23.34
CA GLY A 174 10.55 16.97 -22.68
C GLY A 174 11.09 18.31 -22.17
N LEU A 175 12.18 18.25 -21.39
CA LEU A 175 12.80 19.44 -20.79
C LEU A 175 13.29 20.46 -21.84
N ASP A 176 13.97 19.97 -22.88
CA ASP A 176 14.65 20.83 -23.86
C ASP A 176 13.69 21.73 -24.65
N ASN A 177 12.42 21.29 -24.82
CA ASN A 177 11.42 22.03 -25.58
C ASN A 177 10.41 22.78 -24.68
N ALA A 178 10.52 22.68 -23.36
CA ALA A 178 9.55 23.30 -22.44
C ALA A 178 9.48 24.83 -22.59
N ALA A 179 10.62 25.48 -22.85
CA ALA A 179 10.72 26.93 -23.00
C ALA A 179 10.04 27.46 -24.29
N THR A 180 9.89 26.62 -25.32
CA THR A 180 9.31 26.99 -26.62
C THR A 180 7.93 26.39 -26.87
N TYR A 181 7.44 25.54 -25.96
CA TYR A 181 6.17 24.83 -26.06
C TYR A 181 4.96 25.75 -26.29
N THR A 182 4.13 25.48 -27.29
CA THR A 182 2.85 26.19 -27.45
C THR A 182 1.75 25.16 -27.63
N PRO A 183 0.68 25.20 -26.81
CA PRO A 183 -0.38 24.21 -26.90
C PRO A 183 -1.18 24.35 -28.18
N THR A 184 -1.54 23.22 -28.77
CA THR A 184 -2.61 23.15 -29.76
C THR A 184 -3.96 23.49 -29.12
N GLN A 185 -4.97 23.80 -29.93
CA GLN A 185 -6.32 24.05 -29.40
C GLN A 185 -6.90 22.83 -28.65
N GLU A 186 -6.56 21.61 -29.08
CA GLU A 186 -6.95 20.37 -28.40
C GLU A 186 -6.30 20.24 -27.03
N GLU A 187 -4.99 20.48 -26.93
CA GLU A 187 -4.23 20.47 -25.68
C GLU A 187 -4.73 21.55 -24.70
N ALA A 188 -4.97 22.76 -25.20
CA ALA A 188 -5.54 23.84 -24.40
C ALA A 188 -6.95 23.48 -23.89
N ASN A 189 -7.75 22.77 -24.70
CA ASN A 189 -9.07 22.30 -24.31
C ASN A 189 -9.03 21.17 -23.28
N TYR A 190 -8.06 20.26 -23.41
CA TYR A 190 -7.81 19.19 -22.44
C TYR A 190 -7.42 19.79 -21.09
N ALA A 191 -6.40 20.64 -21.05
CA ALA A 191 -5.91 21.21 -19.80
C ALA A 191 -6.97 22.11 -19.14
N ALA A 192 -7.72 22.88 -19.94
CA ALA A 192 -8.85 23.66 -19.41
C ALA A 192 -9.92 22.78 -18.75
N LEU A 193 -10.22 21.60 -19.33
CA LEU A 193 -11.24 20.70 -18.80
C LEU A 193 -10.89 20.20 -17.40
N ASP A 194 -9.61 19.87 -17.14
CA ASP A 194 -9.16 19.33 -15.85
C ASP A 194 -9.38 20.35 -14.71
N ALA A 195 -9.10 21.64 -14.94
CA ALA A 195 -9.43 22.71 -14.00
C ALA A 195 -10.94 23.00 -13.87
N GLU A 196 -11.74 22.72 -14.90
CA GLU A 196 -13.19 22.99 -14.90
C GLU A 196 -13.99 21.93 -14.12
N VAL A 197 -13.68 20.64 -14.33
CA VAL A 197 -14.49 19.52 -13.82
C VAL A 197 -14.38 19.34 -12.31
N VAL A 198 -13.27 19.77 -11.70
CA VAL A 198 -13.04 19.64 -10.26
C VAL A 198 -14.01 20.49 -9.44
N LEU A 199 -14.49 21.61 -9.97
CA LEU A 199 -15.41 22.52 -9.27
C LEU A 199 -16.77 21.87 -8.93
N PRO A 200 -17.53 21.32 -9.91
CA PRO A 200 -18.78 20.64 -9.60
C PRO A 200 -18.56 19.34 -8.82
N ILE A 201 -17.46 18.60 -9.04
CA ILE A 201 -17.10 17.42 -8.25
C ILE A 201 -16.95 17.80 -6.77
N ALA A 202 -16.15 18.84 -6.49
CA ALA A 202 -15.92 19.32 -5.13
C ALA A 202 -17.21 19.75 -4.43
N ARG A 203 -18.14 20.40 -5.15
CA ARG A 203 -19.45 20.78 -4.60
C ARG A 203 -20.23 19.56 -4.10
N GLU A 204 -20.33 18.52 -4.92
CA GLU A 204 -21.03 17.27 -4.56
C GLU A 204 -20.32 16.53 -3.41
N GLN A 205 -18.99 16.42 -3.47
CA GLN A 205 -18.19 15.79 -2.42
C GLN A 205 -18.33 16.53 -1.08
N MET A 206 -18.27 17.87 -1.06
CA MET A 206 -18.45 18.67 0.16
C MET A 206 -19.86 18.51 0.76
N ALA A 207 -20.90 18.42 -0.06
CA ALA A 207 -22.25 18.15 0.42
C ALA A 207 -22.31 16.77 1.10
N ARG A 208 -21.70 15.77 0.47
CA ARG A 208 -21.65 14.41 1.00
C ARG A 208 -20.80 14.28 2.27
N ILE A 209 -19.63 14.92 2.31
CA ILE A 209 -18.75 14.99 3.50
C ILE A 209 -19.52 15.56 4.69
N ARG A 210 -20.32 16.61 4.49
CA ARG A 210 -21.17 17.19 5.54
C ARG A 210 -22.26 16.22 5.97
N GLN A 211 -22.96 15.60 5.01
CA GLN A 211 -24.02 14.62 5.29
C GLN A 211 -23.51 13.41 6.08
N GLU A 212 -22.31 12.92 5.78
CA GLU A 212 -21.70 11.77 6.46
C GLU A 212 -20.98 12.15 7.77
N GLY A 213 -20.93 13.44 8.14
CA GLY A 213 -20.27 13.91 9.36
C GLY A 213 -18.74 13.86 9.32
N LEU A 214 -18.14 13.89 8.13
CA LEU A 214 -16.69 13.71 7.92
C LEU A 214 -15.91 15.04 7.91
N ALA A 215 -16.58 16.18 8.09
CA ALA A 215 -16.02 17.50 7.83
C ALA A 215 -14.73 17.81 8.61
N ARG A 216 -14.67 17.47 9.91
CA ARG A 216 -13.48 17.71 10.76
C ARG A 216 -12.28 16.94 10.23
N GLY A 217 -12.45 15.63 10.02
CA GLY A 217 -11.43 14.76 9.47
C GLY A 217 -10.98 15.15 8.06
N THR A 218 -11.91 15.49 7.17
CA THR A 218 -11.57 15.98 5.82
C THR A 218 -10.78 17.28 5.90
N LYS A 219 -11.21 18.24 6.73
CA LYS A 219 -10.49 19.51 6.90
C LYS A 219 -9.04 19.25 7.33
N LEU A 220 -8.83 18.35 8.28
CA LEU A 220 -7.48 17.95 8.72
C LEU A 220 -6.62 17.48 7.55
N ARG A 221 -7.16 16.65 6.64
CA ARG A 221 -6.43 16.19 5.45
C ARG A 221 -6.14 17.31 4.45
N MET A 222 -7.08 18.24 4.26
CA MET A 222 -6.87 19.41 3.39
C MET A 222 -5.81 20.38 3.96
N ASP A 223 -5.81 20.59 5.27
CA ASP A 223 -4.82 21.42 5.95
C ASP A 223 -3.42 20.77 5.93
N MET A 224 -3.37 19.43 5.93
CA MET A 224 -2.12 18.66 5.85
C MET A 224 -1.52 18.67 4.44
N LEU A 225 -2.31 18.88 3.38
CA LEU A 225 -1.84 18.79 1.99
C LEU A 225 -0.68 19.73 1.68
N PRO A 226 -0.72 21.04 2.02
CA PRO A 226 0.43 21.93 1.87
C PRO A 226 1.67 21.46 2.64
N VAL A 227 1.48 20.88 3.83
CA VAL A 227 2.58 20.40 4.69
C VAL A 227 3.25 19.19 4.04
N VAL A 228 2.48 18.24 3.54
CA VAL A 228 3.03 17.09 2.80
C VAL A 228 3.77 17.53 1.55
N ALA A 229 3.20 18.42 0.74
CA ALA A 229 3.87 18.91 -0.46
C ALA A 229 5.21 19.60 -0.13
N GLU A 230 5.28 20.33 0.99
CA GLU A 230 6.54 20.91 1.48
C GLU A 230 7.51 19.85 2.01
N MET A 231 7.04 18.80 2.69
CA MET A 231 7.88 17.67 3.11
C MET A 231 8.51 16.95 1.92
N GLU A 232 7.74 16.72 0.85
CA GLU A 232 8.24 16.10 -0.38
C GLU A 232 9.29 16.99 -1.06
N LEU A 233 9.10 18.31 -1.06
CA LEU A 233 10.10 19.25 -1.58
C LEU A 233 11.35 19.33 -0.72
N GLU A 234 11.22 19.29 0.61
CA GLU A 234 12.38 19.31 1.51
C GLU A 234 13.25 18.06 1.30
N GLY A 235 12.61 16.88 1.23
CA GLY A 235 13.29 15.60 1.05
C GLY A 235 14.15 15.18 2.26
N ALA A 236 14.52 13.91 2.30
CA ALA A 236 15.35 13.33 3.35
C ALA A 236 16.84 13.39 2.94
N PRO A 237 17.70 14.12 3.68
CA PRO A 237 19.14 14.18 3.41
C PRO A 237 19.82 12.83 3.59
N LEU A 238 20.73 12.50 2.68
CA LEU A 238 21.35 11.18 2.57
C LEU A 238 22.88 11.27 2.43
N ASP A 239 23.60 10.51 3.24
CA ASP A 239 25.00 10.19 2.97
C ASP A 239 25.09 9.07 1.93
N VAL A 240 25.25 9.49 0.67
CA VAL A 240 25.32 8.58 -0.49
C VAL A 240 26.51 7.64 -0.40
N ALA A 241 27.67 8.09 0.10
CA ALA A 241 28.88 7.28 0.17
C ALA A 241 28.73 6.14 1.19
N THR A 242 28.18 6.47 2.37
CA THR A 242 27.88 5.47 3.38
C THR A 242 26.78 4.52 2.91
N TRP A 243 25.70 5.02 2.27
CA TRP A 243 24.67 4.16 1.68
C TRP A 243 25.23 3.19 0.65
N GLN A 244 26.10 3.66 -0.25
CA GLN A 244 26.75 2.82 -1.26
C GLN A 244 27.58 1.69 -0.63
N SER A 245 28.31 1.99 0.44
CA SER A 245 29.10 1.00 1.17
C SER A 245 28.22 -0.06 1.85
N GLU A 246 27.10 0.37 2.44
CA GLU A 246 26.10 -0.53 3.02
C GLU A 246 25.46 -1.44 1.96
N VAL A 247 25.12 -0.89 0.80
CA VAL A 247 24.61 -1.66 -0.34
C VAL A 247 25.65 -2.67 -0.83
N GLN A 248 26.92 -2.28 -0.99
CA GLN A 248 27.99 -3.20 -1.39
C GLN A 248 28.14 -4.36 -0.41
N ARG A 249 28.08 -4.09 0.91
CA ARG A 249 28.12 -5.13 1.94
C ARG A 249 26.93 -6.08 1.84
N MET A 250 25.72 -5.55 1.63
CA MET A 250 24.52 -6.35 1.42
C MET A 250 24.62 -7.22 0.16
N THR A 251 25.11 -6.67 -0.95
CA THR A 251 25.29 -7.41 -2.21
C THR A 251 26.32 -8.54 -2.05
N ALA A 252 27.47 -8.27 -1.41
CA ALA A 252 28.49 -9.29 -1.18
C ALA A 252 27.98 -10.45 -0.29
N GLU A 253 27.22 -10.14 0.77
CA GLU A 253 26.62 -11.17 1.62
C GLU A 253 25.52 -11.95 0.88
N LEU A 254 24.75 -11.28 0.02
CA LEU A 254 23.74 -11.93 -0.81
C LEU A 254 24.37 -12.92 -1.78
N GLU A 255 25.44 -12.53 -2.48
CA GLU A 255 26.21 -13.39 -3.38
C GLU A 255 26.81 -14.59 -2.63
N ARG A 256 27.40 -14.36 -1.45
CA ARG A 256 27.95 -15.43 -0.61
C ARG A 256 26.88 -16.46 -0.21
N LEU A 257 25.72 -16.00 0.26
CA LEU A 257 24.60 -16.88 0.61
C LEU A 257 24.05 -17.61 -0.61
N GLU A 258 23.91 -16.92 -1.75
CA GLU A 258 23.42 -17.48 -3.00
C GLU A 258 24.34 -18.60 -3.51
N SER A 259 25.65 -18.37 -3.55
CA SER A 259 26.63 -19.39 -3.94
C SER A 259 26.58 -20.62 -3.02
N ALA A 260 26.57 -20.41 -1.70
CA ALA A 260 26.52 -21.52 -0.74
C ALA A 260 25.22 -22.34 -0.86
N LEU A 261 24.08 -21.67 -1.07
CA LEU A 261 22.79 -22.33 -1.26
C LEU A 261 22.72 -23.08 -2.59
N ILE A 262 23.25 -22.49 -3.67
CA ILE A 262 23.31 -23.15 -4.99
C ILE A 262 24.17 -24.40 -4.90
N GLU A 263 25.34 -24.33 -4.26
CA GLU A 263 26.23 -25.48 -4.07
C GLU A 263 25.54 -26.59 -3.28
N GLN A 264 24.87 -26.25 -2.17
CA GLN A 264 24.20 -27.23 -1.31
C GLN A 264 22.94 -27.84 -1.95
N LEU A 265 22.11 -27.06 -2.64
CA LEU A 265 20.78 -27.49 -3.05
C LEU A 265 20.70 -27.96 -4.51
N THR A 266 21.66 -27.59 -5.37
CA THR A 266 21.66 -28.03 -6.78
C THR A 266 21.69 -29.55 -6.93
N PRO A 267 22.52 -30.32 -6.19
CA PRO A 267 22.53 -31.78 -6.31
C PRO A 267 21.13 -32.40 -6.08
N HIS A 268 20.41 -31.90 -5.07
CA HIS A 268 19.08 -32.37 -4.72
C HIS A 268 18.03 -32.05 -5.78
N VAL A 269 18.10 -30.85 -6.38
CA VAL A 269 17.18 -30.49 -7.47
C VAL A 269 17.48 -31.31 -8.73
N VAL A 270 18.74 -31.63 -9.00
CA VAL A 270 19.15 -32.49 -10.13
C VAL A 270 18.64 -33.91 -9.92
N THR A 271 18.77 -34.47 -8.71
CA THR A 271 18.18 -35.77 -8.36
C THR A 271 16.67 -35.77 -8.58
N ALA A 272 15.96 -34.76 -8.06
CA ALA A 272 14.51 -34.66 -8.22
C ALA A 272 14.10 -34.54 -9.70
N ARG A 273 14.83 -33.78 -10.51
CA ARG A 273 14.61 -33.68 -11.96
C ARG A 273 14.84 -35.01 -12.68
N ALA A 274 15.89 -35.74 -12.32
CA ALA A 274 16.19 -37.04 -12.91
C ALA A 274 15.11 -38.09 -12.59
N LEU A 275 14.65 -38.12 -11.33
CA LEU A 275 13.54 -38.98 -10.91
C LEU A 275 12.25 -38.63 -11.65
N ALA A 276 11.91 -37.34 -11.75
CA ALA A 276 10.73 -36.88 -12.48
C ALA A 276 10.81 -37.23 -13.99
N TYR A 277 12.00 -37.07 -14.60
CA TYR A 277 12.24 -37.45 -15.99
C TYR A 277 12.09 -38.96 -16.21
N SER A 278 12.67 -39.79 -15.33
CA SER A 278 12.55 -41.26 -15.39
C SER A 278 11.10 -41.69 -15.26
N ALA A 279 10.37 -41.16 -14.29
CA ALA A 279 8.96 -41.45 -14.09
C ALA A 279 8.10 -41.05 -15.30
N ALA A 280 8.38 -39.89 -15.91
CA ALA A 280 7.70 -39.45 -17.13
C ALA A 280 8.02 -40.35 -18.33
N LEU A 281 9.26 -40.84 -18.44
CA LEU A 281 9.67 -41.78 -19.49
C LEU A 281 8.98 -43.14 -19.32
N GLU A 282 8.92 -43.66 -18.10
CA GLU A 282 8.20 -44.90 -17.78
C GLU A 282 6.70 -44.78 -18.07
N ALA A 283 6.07 -43.67 -17.66
CA ALA A 283 4.67 -43.39 -17.96
C ALA A 283 4.43 -43.30 -19.48
N ARG A 284 5.34 -42.65 -20.21
CA ARG A 284 5.28 -42.55 -21.67
C ARG A 284 5.43 -43.91 -22.35
N GLN A 285 6.35 -44.75 -21.90
CA GLN A 285 6.56 -46.09 -22.45
C GLN A 285 5.38 -47.02 -22.15
N ALA A 286 4.80 -46.92 -20.95
CA ALA A 286 3.59 -47.64 -20.59
C ALA A 286 2.40 -47.22 -21.47
N PHE A 287 2.25 -45.91 -21.72
CA PHE A 287 1.26 -45.37 -22.63
C PHE A 287 1.45 -45.88 -24.07
N GLU A 288 2.66 -45.81 -24.62
CA GLU A 288 2.96 -46.27 -25.99
C GLU A 288 2.76 -47.78 -26.14
N THR A 289 3.15 -48.57 -25.14
CA THR A 289 2.93 -50.02 -25.13
C THR A 289 1.43 -50.34 -25.13
N ALA A 290 0.64 -49.65 -24.30
CA ALA A 290 -0.80 -49.81 -24.27
C ALA A 290 -1.47 -49.36 -25.59
N TYR A 291 -0.95 -48.30 -26.20
CA TYR A 291 -1.42 -47.78 -27.48
C TYR A 291 -1.15 -48.75 -28.64
N GLU A 292 0.09 -49.25 -28.79
CA GLU A 292 0.44 -50.21 -29.85
C GLU A 292 -0.28 -51.55 -29.67
N ALA A 293 -0.45 -52.02 -28.43
CA ALA A 293 -1.27 -53.20 -28.16
C ALA A 293 -2.72 -53.00 -28.63
N ALA A 294 -3.32 -51.84 -28.35
CA ALA A 294 -4.67 -51.51 -28.79
C ALA A 294 -4.76 -51.39 -30.33
N LYS A 295 -3.76 -50.79 -30.98
CA LYS A 295 -3.67 -50.64 -32.43
C LYS A 295 -3.55 -51.98 -33.16
N ALA A 296 -2.64 -52.87 -32.74
CA ALA A 296 -2.45 -54.18 -33.35
C ALA A 296 -3.70 -55.08 -33.24
N LEU A 297 -4.44 -54.97 -32.13
CA LEU A 297 -5.72 -55.64 -31.93
C LEU A 297 -6.83 -55.10 -32.86
N ASN A 298 -6.76 -53.82 -33.21
CA ASN A 298 -7.68 -53.20 -34.17
C ASN A 298 -7.35 -53.60 -35.62
N GLU A 299 -6.06 -53.63 -35.99
CA GLU A 299 -5.60 -54.05 -37.32
C GLU A 299 -5.88 -55.53 -37.60
N SER A 300 -5.63 -56.42 -36.62
CA SER A 300 -5.99 -57.84 -36.72
C SER A 300 -7.50 -58.08 -36.77
N SER A 301 -8.32 -57.20 -36.18
CA SER A 301 -9.78 -57.22 -36.34
C SER A 301 -10.21 -56.87 -37.77
N VAL A 302 -9.47 -55.99 -38.47
CA VAL A 302 -9.74 -55.61 -39.87
C VAL A 302 -9.33 -56.71 -40.85
N GLU A 303 -8.17 -57.36 -40.64
CA GLU A 303 -7.76 -58.50 -41.49
C GLU A 303 -8.73 -59.69 -41.40
N LEU A 304 -9.24 -59.97 -40.19
CA LEU A 304 -10.25 -61.02 -39.97
C LEU A 304 -11.64 -60.70 -40.54
N GLU A 305 -11.99 -59.43 -40.74
CA GLU A 305 -13.22 -59.04 -41.47
C GLU A 305 -13.08 -59.21 -42.99
N THR A 306 -11.86 -59.07 -43.53
CA THR A 306 -11.59 -59.24 -44.97
C THR A 306 -11.43 -60.69 -45.42
N SER A 307 -11.00 -61.61 -44.54
CA SER A 307 -10.87 -63.04 -44.87
C SER A 307 -12.22 -63.77 -44.77
N GLY A 308 -13.14 -63.50 -45.70
CA GLY A 308 -14.41 -64.21 -45.81
C GLY A 308 -14.22 -65.67 -46.22
N ALA A 309 -14.06 -66.60 -45.25
CA ALA A 309 -14.07 -68.03 -45.53
C ALA A 309 -15.51 -68.58 -45.41
N ARG A 310 -16.21 -68.68 -46.55
CA ARG A 310 -17.38 -69.55 -46.73
C ARG A 310 -16.88 -70.93 -47.17
N ALA A 311 -17.27 -71.98 -46.46
CA ALA A 311 -17.25 -73.34 -46.98
C ALA A 311 -18.53 -74.07 -46.53
N TYR A 312 -19.24 -74.65 -47.49
CA TYR A 312 -20.44 -75.47 -47.33
C TYR A 312 -20.13 -76.82 -47.96
N ASP A 313 -20.41 -77.94 -47.26
CA ASP A 313 -20.39 -79.29 -47.84
C ASP A 313 -21.43 -80.19 -47.09
N PRO A 314 -22.25 -81.02 -47.78
CA PRO A 314 -23.52 -81.56 -47.28
C PRO A 314 -23.52 -82.88 -46.49
N ASP A 315 -22.38 -83.53 -46.21
CA ASP A 315 -22.38 -84.85 -45.55
C ASP A 315 -22.06 -84.73 -44.05
N GLY A 316 -23.10 -84.86 -43.22
CA GLY A 316 -23.11 -84.46 -41.82
C GLY A 316 -22.05 -85.11 -40.92
N LEU A 317 -21.10 -84.28 -40.45
CA LEU A 317 -20.41 -84.33 -39.16
C LEU A 317 -19.64 -83.00 -38.95
N TYR A 318 -20.16 -82.07 -38.14
CA TYR A 318 -19.45 -80.83 -37.77
C TYR A 318 -19.36 -80.69 -36.25
N THR A 319 -18.14 -80.78 -35.72
CA THR A 319 -17.76 -80.17 -34.44
C THR A 319 -16.36 -79.58 -34.55
N CYS A 320 -16.23 -78.32 -34.08
CA CYS A 320 -15.04 -77.48 -33.91
C CYS A 320 -14.61 -76.70 -35.19
N TYR A 321 -14.39 -75.38 -35.23
CA TYR A 321 -14.21 -74.33 -34.22
C TYR A 321 -14.93 -73.06 -34.70
N VAL A 322 -15.88 -72.52 -33.91
CA VAL A 322 -16.41 -71.16 -34.11
C VAL A 322 -16.29 -70.43 -32.78
N GLN A 323 -15.23 -69.65 -32.61
CA GLN A 323 -15.25 -68.57 -31.62
C GLN A 323 -16.40 -67.64 -32.00
N THR A 324 -17.43 -67.61 -31.17
CA THR A 324 -18.68 -66.91 -31.47
C THR A 324 -18.40 -65.41 -31.65
N LYS A 325 -19.17 -64.77 -32.53
CA LYS A 325 -19.14 -63.32 -32.76
C LYS A 325 -19.24 -62.52 -31.45
N GLN A 326 -19.88 -63.12 -30.44
CA GLN A 326 -20.04 -62.60 -29.10
C GLN A 326 -18.74 -62.59 -28.28
N GLN A 327 -17.99 -63.70 -28.24
CA GLN A 327 -16.70 -63.76 -27.53
C GLN A 327 -15.68 -62.76 -28.12
N ARG A 328 -15.70 -62.57 -29.45
CA ARG A 328 -14.91 -61.53 -30.13
C ARG A 328 -15.32 -60.12 -29.73
N ARG A 329 -16.63 -59.82 -29.69
CA ARG A 329 -17.15 -58.51 -29.28
C ARG A 329 -16.83 -58.20 -27.81
N GLU A 330 -16.92 -59.20 -26.94
CA GLU A 330 -16.59 -59.08 -25.52
C GLU A 330 -15.10 -58.75 -25.33
N LYS A 331 -14.20 -59.44 -26.05
CA LYS A 331 -12.76 -59.14 -26.00
C LYS A 331 -12.42 -57.74 -26.52
N ILE A 332 -13.02 -57.32 -27.64
CA ILE A 332 -12.86 -55.96 -28.19
C ILE A 332 -13.38 -54.89 -27.21
N ASN A 333 -14.52 -55.13 -26.56
CA ASN A 333 -15.08 -54.21 -25.58
C ASN A 333 -14.26 -54.13 -24.28
N GLU A 334 -13.73 -55.26 -23.81
CA GLU A 334 -12.79 -55.33 -22.68
C GLU A 334 -11.53 -54.50 -22.97
N LEU A 335 -10.96 -54.63 -24.16
CA LEU A 335 -9.76 -53.91 -24.59
C LEU A 335 -10.01 -52.41 -24.82
N ASN A 336 -11.13 -52.05 -25.44
CA ASN A 336 -11.55 -50.64 -25.58
C ASN A 336 -11.81 -49.99 -24.21
N ARG A 337 -12.25 -50.77 -23.22
CA ARG A 337 -12.42 -50.29 -21.84
C ARG A 337 -11.06 -50.06 -21.19
N ALA A 338 -10.11 -50.98 -21.33
CA ALA A 338 -8.75 -50.82 -20.82
C ALA A 338 -8.04 -49.62 -21.47
N TRP A 339 -8.18 -49.43 -22.79
CA TRP A 339 -7.64 -48.26 -23.49
C TRP A 339 -8.30 -46.95 -23.03
N LYS A 340 -9.62 -46.94 -22.84
CA LYS A 340 -10.34 -45.78 -22.31
C LYS A 340 -9.99 -45.46 -20.86
N GLU A 341 -9.69 -46.46 -20.03
CA GLU A 341 -9.23 -46.27 -18.65
C GLU A 341 -7.86 -45.60 -18.61
N VAL A 342 -6.89 -46.07 -19.42
CA VAL A 342 -5.56 -45.45 -19.54
C VAL A 342 -5.63 -44.04 -20.14
N TRP A 343 -6.50 -43.84 -21.15
CA TRP A 343 -6.71 -42.53 -21.77
C TRP A 343 -7.42 -41.53 -20.84
N ALA A 344 -8.35 -42.01 -20.01
CA ALA A 344 -9.11 -41.18 -19.06
C ALA A 344 -8.26 -40.72 -17.87
N THR A 345 -7.31 -41.53 -17.40
CA THR A 345 -6.41 -41.16 -16.28
C THR A 345 -5.49 -39.98 -16.60
N GLU A 346 -5.16 -39.76 -17.87
CA GLU A 346 -4.26 -38.67 -18.34
C GLU A 346 -5.03 -37.52 -19.02
N ASN A 347 -6.35 -37.40 -18.79
CA ASN A 347 -7.22 -36.39 -19.41
C ASN A 347 -7.11 -36.34 -20.95
N GLY A 348 -6.84 -37.46 -21.59
CA GLY A 348 -6.71 -37.58 -23.05
C GLY A 348 -5.50 -36.87 -23.67
N LYS A 349 -4.43 -36.66 -22.90
CA LYS A 349 -3.14 -36.17 -23.41
C LYS A 349 -2.08 -37.26 -23.33
N VAL A 350 -1.14 -37.22 -24.27
CA VAL A 350 0.04 -38.08 -24.20
C VAL A 350 0.96 -37.54 -23.09
N PRO A 351 1.50 -38.39 -22.18
CA PRO A 351 2.41 -37.92 -21.15
C PRO A 351 3.55 -37.09 -21.76
N GLU A 352 3.69 -35.85 -21.27
CA GLU A 352 4.77 -34.95 -21.69
C GLU A 352 6.04 -35.29 -20.91
N ILE A 353 7.15 -35.50 -21.63
CA ILE A 353 8.45 -35.67 -21.01
C ILE A 353 9.00 -34.26 -20.72
N PRO A 354 9.22 -33.90 -19.44
CA PRO A 354 9.77 -32.59 -19.10
C PRO A 354 11.17 -32.43 -19.70
N LYS A 355 11.52 -31.20 -20.11
CA LYS A 355 12.87 -30.91 -20.59
C LYS A 355 13.87 -31.18 -19.47
N MET A 356 14.93 -31.93 -19.77
CA MET A 356 15.99 -32.22 -18.81
C MET A 356 16.82 -30.95 -18.56
N GLU A 357 16.61 -30.31 -17.41
CA GLU A 357 17.34 -29.11 -16.99
C GLU A 357 18.59 -29.51 -16.19
N HIS A 358 19.78 -29.25 -16.75
CA HIS A 358 21.07 -29.53 -16.10
C HIS A 358 21.67 -28.31 -15.38
N GLY A 359 20.98 -27.17 -15.37
CA GLY A 359 21.46 -25.94 -14.74
C GLY A 359 21.33 -25.92 -13.22
N PRO A 360 22.04 -24.99 -12.54
CA PRO A 360 21.95 -24.81 -11.09
C PRO A 360 20.51 -24.51 -10.64
N ILE A 361 20.24 -24.72 -9.36
CA ILE A 361 18.95 -24.36 -8.77
C ILE A 361 18.69 -22.84 -8.88
N ASN A 362 17.50 -22.46 -9.32
CA ASN A 362 16.98 -21.10 -9.22
C ASN A 362 16.31 -20.93 -7.85
N LEU A 363 16.99 -20.25 -6.93
CA LEU A 363 16.49 -19.98 -5.57
C LEU A 363 15.23 -19.09 -5.54
N GLY A 364 14.87 -18.46 -6.66
CA GLY A 364 13.60 -17.75 -6.83
C GLY A 364 12.42 -18.67 -7.18
N SER A 365 12.66 -19.92 -7.58
CA SER A 365 11.61 -20.88 -7.94
C SER A 365 11.16 -21.67 -6.72
N TRP A 366 9.91 -21.45 -6.32
CA TRP A 366 9.26 -22.23 -5.26
C TRP A 366 9.28 -23.74 -5.56
N GLN A 367 8.97 -24.15 -6.80
CA GLN A 367 8.93 -25.56 -7.19
C GLN A 367 10.29 -26.23 -7.07
N GLN A 368 11.36 -25.54 -7.48
CA GLN A 368 12.71 -26.09 -7.40
C GLN A 368 13.19 -26.20 -5.95
N LEU A 369 12.92 -25.20 -5.12
CA LEU A 369 13.20 -25.29 -3.68
C LEU A 369 12.41 -26.42 -3.03
N GLN A 370 11.11 -26.53 -3.32
CA GLN A 370 10.27 -27.59 -2.78
C GLN A 370 10.81 -28.99 -3.16
N ALA A 371 11.21 -29.18 -4.42
CA ALA A 371 11.78 -30.43 -4.90
C ALA A 371 13.13 -30.75 -4.20
N ALA A 372 14.03 -29.77 -4.09
CA ALA A 372 15.31 -29.95 -3.42
C ALA A 372 15.16 -30.31 -1.94
N TYR A 373 14.25 -29.64 -1.22
CA TYR A 373 13.99 -29.97 0.19
C TYR A 373 13.22 -31.29 0.36
N ALA A 374 12.37 -31.68 -0.59
CA ALA A 374 11.70 -32.98 -0.56
C ALA A 374 12.72 -34.14 -0.66
N ASP A 375 13.73 -34.01 -1.52
CA ASP A 375 14.84 -34.96 -1.62
C ASP A 375 15.66 -35.04 -0.31
N LEU A 376 15.77 -33.92 0.42
CA LEU A 376 16.33 -33.84 1.77
C LEU A 376 15.39 -34.38 2.88
N GLY A 377 14.21 -34.90 2.54
CA GLY A 377 13.23 -35.40 3.51
C GLY A 377 12.47 -34.30 4.27
N ILE A 378 12.47 -33.07 3.74
CA ILE A 378 11.79 -31.91 4.34
C ILE A 378 10.62 -31.49 3.46
N THR A 379 9.41 -31.69 3.96
CA THR A 379 8.20 -31.20 3.30
C THR A 379 8.01 -29.72 3.57
N LEU A 380 8.34 -28.89 2.58
CA LEU A 380 7.98 -27.47 2.59
C LEU A 380 6.57 -27.29 2.00
N VAL A 381 5.71 -26.55 2.72
CA VAL A 381 4.40 -26.11 2.20
C VAL A 381 4.43 -24.68 1.64
N SER A 382 5.42 -23.87 2.03
CA SER A 382 5.73 -22.56 1.43
C SER A 382 7.20 -22.17 1.68
N THR A 383 7.64 -21.06 1.09
CA THR A 383 8.93 -20.40 1.44
C THR A 383 8.72 -19.10 2.21
N GLU A 384 7.57 -18.96 2.86
CA GLU A 384 7.31 -17.82 3.74
C GLU A 384 8.14 -17.91 5.02
N ALA A 385 8.39 -16.77 5.66
CA ALA A 385 9.29 -16.68 6.80
C ALA A 385 8.87 -17.60 7.96
N ASP A 386 7.57 -17.70 8.25
CA ASP A 386 7.05 -18.53 9.34
C ASP A 386 7.28 -20.03 9.08
N GLU A 387 7.07 -20.48 7.85
CA GLU A 387 7.27 -21.87 7.47
C GLU A 387 8.75 -22.25 7.48
N LEU A 388 9.62 -21.40 6.91
CA LEU A 388 11.07 -21.63 6.96
C LEU A 388 11.60 -21.60 8.40
N THR A 389 11.03 -20.76 9.27
CA THR A 389 11.40 -20.73 10.70
C THR A 389 10.99 -22.03 11.39
N ARG A 390 9.81 -22.59 11.07
CA ARG A 390 9.31 -23.85 11.63
C ARG A 390 10.22 -25.04 11.32
N VAL A 391 10.89 -25.03 10.17
CA VAL A 391 11.80 -26.11 9.74
C VAL A 391 13.28 -25.71 9.81
N ALA A 392 13.61 -24.61 10.51
CA ALA A 392 14.96 -24.05 10.55
C ALA A 392 16.02 -25.02 11.11
N ASP A 393 15.61 -25.90 12.03
CA ASP A 393 16.44 -26.92 12.67
C ASP A 393 16.56 -28.23 11.85
N ARG A 394 15.79 -28.36 10.77
CA ARG A 394 15.73 -29.59 9.97
C ARG A 394 16.91 -29.72 8.99
N HIS A 395 17.48 -28.62 8.50
CA HIS A 395 18.66 -28.66 7.63
C HIS A 395 19.46 -27.34 7.67
N PRO A 396 20.80 -27.38 7.61
CA PRO A 396 21.66 -26.19 7.68
C PRO A 396 21.41 -25.13 6.60
N SER A 397 20.81 -25.49 5.46
CA SER A 397 20.51 -24.55 4.36
C SER A 397 19.27 -23.69 4.62
N VAL A 398 18.40 -24.05 5.57
CA VAL A 398 17.10 -23.36 5.77
C VAL A 398 17.32 -21.94 6.33
N VAL A 399 18.19 -21.80 7.33
CA VAL A 399 18.51 -20.50 7.93
C VAL A 399 19.19 -19.56 6.92
N PRO A 400 20.22 -19.99 6.15
CA PRO A 400 20.76 -19.23 5.03
C PRO A 400 19.72 -18.87 3.96
N LEU A 401 18.79 -19.77 3.63
CA LEU A 401 17.73 -19.47 2.66
C LEU A 401 16.79 -18.36 3.18
N LEU A 402 16.41 -18.41 4.45
CA LEU A 402 15.62 -17.36 5.09
C LEU A 402 16.37 -16.02 5.08
N ALA A 403 17.67 -16.03 5.39
CA ALA A 403 18.53 -14.85 5.33
C ALA A 403 18.64 -14.29 3.90
N TRP A 404 18.89 -15.15 2.91
CA TRP A 404 18.97 -14.77 1.49
C TRP A 404 17.66 -14.15 0.99
N LYS A 405 16.49 -14.74 1.30
CA LYS A 405 15.19 -14.17 0.89
C LYS A 405 14.96 -12.79 1.51
N LYS A 406 15.30 -12.61 2.79
CA LYS A 406 15.19 -11.30 3.48
C LYS A 406 16.13 -10.28 2.83
N LEU A 407 17.38 -10.65 2.62
CA LEU A 407 18.40 -9.75 2.07
C LEU A 407 18.14 -9.40 0.61
N LYS A 408 17.70 -10.35 -0.22
CA LYS A 408 17.33 -10.12 -1.63
C LYS A 408 16.18 -9.12 -1.76
N LYS A 409 15.17 -9.22 -0.89
CA LYS A 409 14.07 -8.26 -0.84
C LYS A 409 14.56 -6.86 -0.42
N LEU A 410 15.44 -6.79 0.56
CA LEU A 410 16.03 -5.52 1.02
C LEU A 410 16.89 -4.88 -0.06
N GLU A 411 17.79 -5.62 -0.70
CA GLU A 411 18.66 -5.14 -1.78
C GLU A 411 17.83 -4.70 -3.00
N GLY A 412 16.82 -5.47 -3.40
CA GLY A 412 15.92 -5.06 -4.49
C GLY A 412 15.11 -3.80 -4.21
N THR A 413 14.93 -3.41 -2.94
CA THR A 413 14.17 -2.21 -2.54
C THR A 413 15.08 -1.01 -2.25
N TYR A 414 16.19 -1.23 -1.55
CA TYR A 414 17.08 -0.21 -0.97
C TYR A 414 18.50 -0.23 -1.56
N GLY A 415 18.78 -1.11 -2.52
CA GLY A 415 20.04 -1.20 -3.26
C GLY A 415 20.15 -0.16 -4.37
N ARG A 416 20.70 -0.55 -5.51
CA ARG A 416 20.94 0.36 -6.65
C ARG A 416 19.71 1.15 -7.13
N PRO A 417 18.50 0.56 -7.27
CA PRO A 417 17.32 1.31 -7.71
C PRO A 417 16.90 2.44 -6.76
N PHE A 418 17.27 2.34 -5.48
CA PHE A 418 17.02 3.41 -4.52
C PHE A 418 17.97 4.60 -4.75
N LEU A 419 19.24 4.32 -5.01
CA LEU A 419 20.26 5.33 -5.29
C LEU A 419 19.98 6.12 -6.57
N GLU A 420 19.35 5.50 -7.58
CA GLU A 420 18.90 6.19 -8.81
C GLU A 420 17.86 7.29 -8.54
N LYS A 421 17.21 7.28 -7.36
CA LYS A 421 16.22 8.29 -6.96
C LYS A 421 16.81 9.45 -6.17
N VAL A 422 18.10 9.41 -5.84
CA VAL A 422 18.79 10.50 -5.14
C VAL A 422 18.88 11.72 -6.06
N VAL A 423 18.57 12.87 -5.51
CA VAL A 423 18.72 14.18 -6.16
C VAL A 423 19.88 14.92 -5.49
N ALA A 424 20.84 15.35 -6.29
CA ALA A 424 21.87 16.28 -5.85
C ALA A 424 21.32 17.70 -5.92
N HIS A 425 21.55 18.49 -4.87
CA HIS A 425 21.11 19.88 -4.77
C HIS A 425 22.30 20.84 -4.90
N ASP A 426 22.01 22.09 -5.29
CA ASP A 426 23.01 23.14 -5.46
C ASP A 426 23.76 23.50 -4.16
N ASP A 427 23.17 23.19 -3.00
CA ASP A 427 23.78 23.33 -1.68
C ASP A 427 24.81 22.22 -1.36
N GLY A 428 25.07 21.33 -2.32
CA GLY A 428 25.98 20.19 -2.18
C GLY A 428 25.37 19.00 -1.43
N THR A 429 24.12 19.09 -1.00
CA THR A 429 23.43 17.99 -0.31
C THR A 429 22.85 16.99 -1.30
N HIS A 430 22.74 15.74 -0.86
CA HIS A 430 22.03 14.69 -1.58
C HIS A 430 20.76 14.35 -0.81
N ARG A 431 19.63 14.29 -1.51
CA ARG A 431 18.33 14.09 -0.88
C ARG A 431 17.47 13.09 -1.62
N ILE A 432 16.64 12.38 -0.87
CA ILE A 432 15.57 11.54 -1.40
C ILE A 432 14.25 12.27 -1.24
N HIS A 433 13.48 12.40 -2.32
CA HIS A 433 12.18 13.07 -2.33
C HIS A 433 11.07 12.02 -2.48
N PRO A 434 10.57 11.45 -1.36
CA PRO A 434 9.49 10.47 -1.43
C PRO A 434 8.17 11.15 -1.83
N SER A 435 7.18 10.33 -2.22
CA SER A 435 5.79 10.75 -2.37
C SER A 435 4.93 10.16 -1.24
N PHE A 436 4.11 10.99 -0.61
CA PHE A 436 3.20 10.60 0.46
C PHE A 436 1.74 10.62 -0.02
N ASN A 437 1.01 9.55 0.28
CA ASN A 437 -0.43 9.53 0.15
C ASN A 437 -1.07 9.79 1.53
N LEU A 438 -1.88 10.86 1.62
CA LEU A 438 -2.53 11.32 2.83
C LEU A 438 -3.59 10.36 3.39
N VAL A 439 -4.21 9.57 2.52
CA VAL A 439 -5.38 8.75 2.88
C VAL A 439 -5.24 7.34 2.30
N VAL A 440 -4.89 6.39 3.17
CA VAL A 440 -4.98 4.95 2.88
C VAL A 440 -5.98 4.25 3.81
N SER A 441 -6.23 2.96 3.56
CA SER A 441 -7.25 2.17 4.28
C SER A 441 -7.04 2.12 5.80
N THR A 442 -5.82 2.29 6.28
CA THR A 442 -5.48 2.30 7.72
C THR A 442 -5.65 3.68 8.37
N GLY A 443 -5.92 4.73 7.60
CA GLY A 443 -5.97 6.12 8.07
C GLY A 443 -4.62 6.80 8.25
N ARG A 444 -3.51 6.04 8.29
CA ARG A 444 -2.13 6.59 8.25
C ARG A 444 -1.80 7.12 6.85
N MET A 445 -0.72 7.87 6.74
CA MET A 445 -0.11 8.15 5.44
C MET A 445 0.69 6.95 4.97
N SER A 446 0.85 6.81 3.65
CA SER A 446 1.81 5.87 3.07
C SER A 446 2.87 6.59 2.26
N CYS A 447 4.10 6.12 2.32
CA CYS A 447 5.24 6.62 1.56
C CYS A 447 5.59 5.70 0.39
N ARG A 448 5.92 6.26 -0.79
CA ARG A 448 6.34 5.53 -2.00
C ARG A 448 7.32 6.36 -2.84
N GLU A 449 7.95 5.71 -3.80
CA GLU A 449 8.81 6.34 -4.81
C GLU A 449 9.93 7.28 -4.28
N PRO A 450 10.82 6.82 -3.37
CA PRO A 450 10.88 5.52 -2.69
C PRO A 450 10.24 5.52 -1.29
N ASN A 451 9.94 4.34 -0.75
CA ASN A 451 9.38 4.21 0.59
C ASN A 451 10.48 4.32 1.67
N ILE A 452 10.63 5.50 2.26
CA ILE A 452 11.60 5.72 3.35
C ILE A 452 11.04 5.33 4.74
N GLN A 453 9.72 5.31 4.92
CA GLN A 453 9.09 4.92 6.20
C GLN A 453 9.43 3.49 6.62
N ASN A 454 9.59 2.59 5.65
CA ASN A 454 9.95 1.19 5.89
C ASN A 454 11.46 0.92 5.81
N CYS A 455 12.29 1.97 5.80
CA CYS A 455 13.74 1.82 5.73
C CYS A 455 14.24 1.00 6.95
N PRO A 456 15.04 -0.06 6.75
CA PRO A 456 15.52 -0.88 7.85
C PRO A 456 16.47 -0.09 8.77
N PRO A 457 16.52 -0.37 10.08
CA PRO A 457 17.35 0.37 11.03
C PRO A 457 18.82 0.53 10.62
N ALA A 458 19.41 -0.51 10.01
CA ALA A 458 20.81 -0.47 9.55
C ALA A 458 21.08 0.63 8.50
N LEU A 459 20.10 0.93 7.64
CA LEU A 459 20.24 1.97 6.63
C LEU A 459 19.75 3.33 7.13
N ARG A 460 18.91 3.40 8.17
CA ARG A 460 18.42 4.70 8.70
C ARG A 460 19.54 5.63 9.13
N ALA A 461 20.62 5.09 9.70
CA ALA A 461 21.78 5.86 10.15
C ALA A 461 22.51 6.62 9.02
N THR A 462 22.29 6.25 7.76
CA THR A 462 22.89 6.94 6.60
C THR A 462 22.12 8.21 6.22
N PHE A 463 20.87 8.35 6.63
CA PHE A 463 20.19 9.63 6.55
C PHE A 463 20.85 10.55 7.57
N THR A 464 21.48 11.62 7.09
CA THR A 464 22.38 12.45 7.88
C THR A 464 22.06 13.91 7.65
N ALA A 465 21.89 14.66 8.72
CA ALA A 465 21.61 16.08 8.66
C ALA A 465 22.76 16.82 7.94
N PRO A 466 22.45 17.79 7.05
CA PRO A 466 23.44 18.63 6.39
C PRO A 466 24.36 19.35 7.38
N GLU A 467 25.49 19.85 6.90
CA GLU A 467 26.39 20.67 7.72
C GLU A 467 25.65 21.87 8.34
N GLY A 468 25.98 22.20 9.59
CA GLY A 468 25.30 23.25 10.36
C GLY A 468 23.86 22.93 10.80
N HIS A 469 23.35 21.74 10.49
CA HIS A 469 22.00 21.29 10.82
C HIS A 469 22.01 20.02 11.67
N THR A 470 20.84 19.71 12.21
CA THR A 470 20.55 18.48 12.96
C THR A 470 19.11 18.07 12.69
N PHE A 471 18.82 16.78 12.86
CA PHE A 471 17.44 16.33 12.95
C PHE A 471 16.87 16.66 14.32
N VAL A 472 15.60 17.04 14.33
CA VAL A 472 14.74 17.14 15.50
C VAL A 472 13.60 16.15 15.28
N ILE A 473 13.67 15.05 16.02
CA ILE A 473 12.73 13.93 15.94
C ILE A 473 11.80 14.02 17.14
N ALA A 474 10.50 13.88 16.93
CA ALA A 474 9.50 13.90 17.99
C ALA A 474 8.57 12.68 17.89
N ASP A 475 8.66 11.77 18.85
CA ASP A 475 7.94 10.49 18.89
C ASP A 475 6.87 10.53 19.99
N PHE A 476 5.62 10.18 19.65
CA PHE A 476 4.56 10.11 20.66
C PHE A 476 4.69 8.82 21.49
N SER A 477 4.95 8.97 22.79
CA SER A 477 5.21 7.83 23.68
C SER A 477 3.94 7.00 23.91
N GLN A 478 3.89 5.80 23.29
CA GLN A 478 2.81 4.83 23.40
C GLN A 478 1.43 5.37 22.99
N ILE A 479 1.36 6.19 21.95
CA ILE A 479 0.12 6.92 21.61
C ILE A 479 -1.07 5.99 21.36
N GLU A 480 -0.87 4.84 20.73
CA GLU A 480 -1.95 3.90 20.45
C GLU A 480 -2.58 3.34 21.73
N LEU A 481 -1.78 3.03 22.76
CA LEU A 481 -2.30 2.58 24.05
C LEU A 481 -3.01 3.71 24.81
N ARG A 482 -2.50 4.95 24.72
CA ARG A 482 -3.17 6.14 25.28
C ARG A 482 -4.52 6.40 24.60
N ILE A 483 -4.58 6.24 23.28
CA ILE A 483 -5.82 6.32 22.51
C ILE A 483 -6.77 5.18 22.92
N THR A 484 -6.28 3.95 23.09
CA THR A 484 -7.12 2.85 23.58
C THR A 484 -7.71 3.18 24.96
N ALA A 485 -6.92 3.69 25.89
CA ALA A 485 -7.38 4.11 27.21
C ALA A 485 -8.48 5.19 27.12
N GLU A 486 -8.26 6.23 26.29
CA GLU A 486 -9.26 7.28 26.08
C GLU A 486 -10.52 6.73 25.41
N LEU A 487 -10.43 5.99 24.30
CA LEU A 487 -11.62 5.58 23.55
C LEU A 487 -12.43 4.49 24.25
N SER A 488 -11.77 3.60 24.99
CA SER A 488 -12.43 2.56 25.79
C SER A 488 -12.93 3.05 27.14
N GLN A 489 -12.40 4.18 27.62
CA GLN A 489 -12.65 4.71 28.97
C GLN A 489 -12.32 3.70 30.08
N ASP A 490 -11.31 2.84 29.85
CA ASP A 490 -10.84 1.87 30.84
C ASP A 490 -10.21 2.61 32.04
N PRO A 491 -10.78 2.46 33.26
CA PRO A 491 -10.36 3.26 34.41
C PRO A 491 -8.94 2.94 34.85
N ASP A 492 -8.52 1.67 34.78
CA ASP A 492 -7.17 1.23 35.14
C ASP A 492 -6.13 1.85 34.20
N MET A 493 -6.39 1.79 32.89
CA MET A 493 -5.46 2.38 31.92
C MET A 493 -5.34 3.89 32.10
N ILE A 494 -6.47 4.59 32.29
CA ILE A 494 -6.48 6.04 32.49
C ILE A 494 -5.72 6.41 33.76
N GLU A 495 -6.02 5.75 34.89
CA GLU A 495 -5.36 6.02 36.17
C GLU A 495 -3.84 5.84 36.07
N ASN A 496 -3.38 4.73 35.49
CA ASN A 496 -1.94 4.49 35.32
C ASN A 496 -1.26 5.59 34.51
N TYR A 497 -1.87 6.05 33.42
CA TYR A 497 -1.30 7.17 32.66
C TYR A 497 -1.35 8.50 33.41
N CYS A 498 -2.40 8.78 34.19
CA CYS A 498 -2.48 9.97 35.04
C CYS A 498 -1.42 9.97 36.15
N LEU A 499 -1.04 8.79 36.66
CA LEU A 499 0.04 8.60 37.63
C LEU A 499 1.44 8.62 36.98
N GLY A 500 1.53 8.73 35.65
CA GLY A 500 2.81 8.70 34.93
C GLY A 500 3.43 7.30 34.83
N HIS A 501 2.65 6.24 35.04
CA HIS A 501 3.12 4.86 34.96
C HIS A 501 3.28 4.38 33.51
N ASP A 502 4.19 3.42 33.31
CA ASP A 502 4.33 2.65 32.07
C ASP A 502 3.35 1.46 32.09
N LEU A 503 2.46 1.36 31.10
CA LEU A 503 1.47 0.27 31.06
C LEU A 503 2.12 -1.10 30.93
N HIS A 504 3.25 -1.22 30.23
CA HIS A 504 3.95 -2.50 30.13
C HIS A 504 4.48 -2.97 31.49
N THR A 505 5.12 -2.07 32.24
CA THR A 505 5.54 -2.34 33.62
C THR A 505 4.34 -2.64 34.52
N THR A 506 3.22 -1.93 34.36
CA THR A 506 1.99 -2.17 35.12
C THR A 506 1.44 -3.58 34.89
N THR A 507 1.31 -3.99 33.63
CA THR A 507 0.87 -5.34 33.26
C THR A 507 1.83 -6.41 33.79
N ALA A 508 3.15 -6.15 33.74
CA ALA A 508 4.15 -7.06 34.29
C ALA A 508 4.03 -7.19 35.82
N ALA A 509 3.86 -6.08 36.53
CA ALA A 509 3.69 -6.04 37.98
C ALA A 509 2.44 -6.83 38.41
N ARG A 510 1.31 -6.62 37.73
CA ARG A 510 0.06 -7.38 37.95
C ARG A 510 0.27 -8.89 37.75
N ARG A 511 0.95 -9.29 36.67
CA ARG A 511 1.23 -10.71 36.39
C ARG A 511 2.12 -11.35 37.45
N LEU A 512 3.09 -10.61 37.97
CA LEU A 512 4.01 -11.09 39.00
C LEU A 512 3.44 -10.97 40.43
N GLY A 513 2.28 -10.33 40.60
CA GLY A 513 1.67 -10.11 41.92
C GLY A 513 2.45 -9.12 42.80
N ILE A 514 3.20 -8.19 42.20
CA ILE A 514 4.03 -7.20 42.89
C ILE A 514 3.50 -5.77 42.70
N SER A 515 3.97 -4.84 43.53
CA SER A 515 3.62 -3.42 43.38
C SER A 515 4.33 -2.77 42.18
N TYR A 516 3.79 -1.65 41.67
CA TYR A 516 4.45 -0.90 40.60
C TYR A 516 5.82 -0.34 41.03
N ALA A 517 5.94 0.11 42.28
CA ALA A 517 7.21 0.59 42.85
C ALA A 517 8.26 -0.52 42.88
N GLU A 518 7.89 -1.71 43.35
CA GLU A 518 8.77 -2.88 43.34
C GLU A 518 9.15 -3.31 41.91
N ALA A 519 8.23 -3.20 40.95
CA ALA A 519 8.53 -3.43 39.55
C ALA A 519 9.54 -2.41 39.00
N LEU A 520 9.49 -1.14 39.40
CA LEU A 520 10.52 -0.16 39.01
C LEU A 520 11.89 -0.53 39.60
N GLU A 521 11.95 -0.85 40.90
CA GLU A 521 13.20 -1.24 41.56
C GLU A 521 13.83 -2.47 40.89
N ARG A 522 13.03 -3.50 40.62
CA ARG A 522 13.49 -4.72 39.92
C ARG A 522 13.91 -4.44 38.47
N LYS A 523 13.26 -3.49 37.79
CA LYS A 523 13.63 -3.09 36.43
C LYS A 523 14.99 -2.43 36.41
N ASP A 524 15.24 -1.53 37.36
CA ASP A 524 16.52 -0.84 37.51
C ASP A 524 17.63 -1.80 37.94
N ALA A 525 17.28 -2.84 38.70
CA ALA A 525 18.17 -3.96 39.03
C ALA A 525 18.37 -4.98 37.90
N HIS A 526 17.76 -4.77 36.72
CA HIS A 526 17.79 -5.68 35.58
C HIS A 526 17.33 -7.13 35.90
N ASP A 527 16.33 -7.28 36.77
CA ASP A 527 15.73 -8.57 37.13
C ASP A 527 15.16 -9.29 35.89
N GLU A 528 15.68 -10.48 35.60
CA GLU A 528 15.34 -11.23 34.38
C GLU A 528 13.84 -11.59 34.32
N ALA A 529 13.25 -11.97 35.46
CA ALA A 529 11.85 -12.38 35.52
C ALA A 529 10.92 -11.20 35.21
N LEU A 530 11.19 -10.01 35.75
CA LEU A 530 10.46 -8.81 35.41
C LEU A 530 10.68 -8.39 33.96
N LEU A 531 11.92 -8.41 33.46
CA LEU A 531 12.21 -8.04 32.07
C LEU A 531 11.48 -8.96 31.08
N ALA A 532 11.45 -10.27 31.35
CA ALA A 532 10.68 -11.25 30.59
C ALA A 532 9.17 -10.98 30.67
N ALA A 533 8.62 -10.75 31.87
CA ALA A 533 7.21 -10.43 32.06
C ALA A 533 6.81 -9.12 31.35
N ARG A 534 7.68 -8.11 31.39
CA ARG A 534 7.48 -6.83 30.69
C ARG A 534 7.57 -6.98 29.18
N HIS A 535 8.47 -7.82 28.67
CA HIS A 535 8.55 -8.14 27.24
C HIS A 535 7.28 -8.84 26.76
N LEU A 536 6.76 -9.80 27.54
CA LEU A 536 5.48 -10.46 27.26
C LEU A 536 4.32 -9.46 27.29
N ALA A 537 4.25 -8.61 28.32
CA ALA A 537 3.25 -7.54 28.43
C ALA A 537 3.29 -6.58 27.25
N LYS A 538 4.48 -6.16 26.82
CA LYS A 538 4.66 -5.34 25.62
C LYS A 538 4.10 -6.03 24.39
N THR A 539 4.47 -7.30 24.21
CA THR A 539 4.02 -8.12 23.08
C THR A 539 2.50 -8.30 23.09
N ALA A 540 1.90 -8.56 24.25
CA ALA A 540 0.46 -8.70 24.44
C ALA A 540 -0.28 -7.39 24.13
N ASN A 541 0.14 -6.29 24.75
CA ASN A 541 -0.45 -4.97 24.55
C ASN A 541 -0.48 -4.60 23.07
N PHE A 542 0.62 -4.77 22.33
CA PHE A 542 0.61 -4.47 20.90
C PHE A 542 -0.18 -5.51 20.10
N ARG A 543 0.10 -6.81 20.21
CA ARG A 543 -0.54 -7.82 19.34
C ARG A 543 -2.07 -7.84 19.48
N VAL A 544 -2.60 -7.59 20.67
CA VAL A 544 -4.05 -7.59 20.91
C VAL A 544 -4.74 -6.40 20.24
N LEU A 545 -4.15 -5.20 20.27
CA LEU A 545 -4.68 -4.04 19.53
C LEU A 545 -4.79 -4.30 18.03
N TYR A 546 -3.85 -5.08 17.47
CA TYR A 546 -3.82 -5.46 16.06
C TYR A 546 -4.63 -6.73 15.74
N GLY A 547 -5.44 -7.24 16.68
CA GLY A 547 -6.32 -8.40 16.45
C GLY A 547 -5.59 -9.75 16.38
N GLY A 548 -4.44 -9.86 17.04
CA GLY A 548 -3.72 -11.11 17.23
C GLY A 548 -4.61 -12.21 17.85
N GLN A 549 -4.32 -13.47 17.54
CA GLN A 549 -5.13 -14.63 17.92
C GLN A 549 -4.45 -15.54 18.96
N ASP A 550 -3.31 -15.11 19.48
CA ASP A 550 -2.55 -15.83 20.51
C ASP A 550 -3.30 -15.75 21.85
N GLN A 551 -3.75 -16.91 22.34
CA GLN A 551 -4.60 -16.98 23.52
C GLN A 551 -3.88 -16.52 24.80
N GLU A 552 -2.59 -16.82 24.95
CA GLU A 552 -1.83 -16.36 26.13
C GLU A 552 -1.75 -14.83 26.14
N LEU A 553 -1.43 -14.23 24.98
CA LEU A 553 -1.33 -12.78 24.87
C LEU A 553 -2.69 -12.09 25.07
N ILE A 554 -3.77 -12.68 24.56
CA ILE A 554 -5.13 -12.19 24.80
C ILE A 554 -5.47 -12.26 26.29
N GLU A 555 -5.14 -13.36 26.97
CA GLU A 555 -5.40 -13.52 28.40
C GLU A 555 -4.63 -12.51 29.24
N VAL A 556 -3.35 -12.27 28.93
CA VAL A 556 -2.52 -11.24 29.59
C VAL A 556 -3.15 -9.85 29.47
N PHE A 557 -3.57 -9.46 28.27
CA PHE A 557 -4.18 -8.14 28.05
C PHE A 557 -5.57 -8.03 28.67
N SER A 558 -6.44 -9.02 28.43
CA SER A 558 -7.84 -8.97 28.81
C SER A 558 -8.08 -9.09 30.32
N SER A 559 -7.22 -9.83 31.04
CA SER A 559 -7.23 -9.85 32.50
C SER A 559 -6.73 -8.54 33.10
N SER A 560 -5.76 -7.89 32.43
CA SER A 560 -5.20 -6.61 32.89
C SER A 560 -6.14 -5.44 32.61
N PHE A 561 -6.82 -5.41 31.46
CA PHE A 561 -7.64 -4.28 31.00
C PHE A 561 -8.96 -4.80 30.39
N PRO A 562 -9.89 -5.30 31.22
CA PRO A 562 -11.11 -5.97 30.75
C PRO A 562 -12.07 -5.02 30.02
N VAL A 563 -12.13 -3.75 30.43
CA VAL A 563 -13.01 -2.75 29.78
C VAL A 563 -12.47 -2.39 28.41
N ALA A 564 -11.15 -2.17 28.31
CA ALA A 564 -10.49 -1.96 27.02
C ALA A 564 -10.70 -3.14 26.07
N TRP A 565 -10.53 -4.38 26.56
CA TRP A 565 -10.76 -5.57 25.73
C TRP A 565 -12.20 -5.71 25.24
N ALA A 566 -13.18 -5.46 26.11
CA ALA A 566 -14.59 -5.49 25.74
C ALA A 566 -14.88 -4.46 24.63
N TRP A 567 -14.35 -3.24 24.77
CA TRP A 567 -14.50 -2.19 23.78
C TRP A 567 -13.83 -2.55 22.43
N ILE A 568 -12.61 -3.10 22.44
CA ILE A 568 -11.91 -3.52 21.22
C ILE A 568 -12.76 -4.56 20.46
N LYS A 569 -13.27 -5.59 21.15
CA LYS A 569 -14.16 -6.59 20.54
C LYS A 569 -15.43 -5.98 19.96
N GLN A 570 -16.01 -5.00 20.67
CA GLN A 570 -17.17 -4.26 20.18
C GLN A 570 -16.86 -3.53 18.86
N GLN A 571 -15.68 -2.93 18.70
CA GLN A 571 -15.29 -2.30 17.43
C GLN A 571 -15.23 -3.31 16.28
N GLY A 572 -14.74 -4.53 16.55
CA GLY A 572 -14.80 -5.63 15.59
C GLY A 572 -16.21 -5.92 15.10
N GLN A 573 -17.16 -6.07 16.04
CA GLN A 573 -18.57 -6.31 15.74
C GLN A 573 -19.22 -5.13 14.99
N ILE A 574 -18.88 -3.89 15.36
CA ILE A 574 -19.36 -2.68 14.66
C ILE A 574 -18.86 -2.68 13.21
N GLY A 575 -17.60 -3.04 12.98
CA GLY A 575 -17.04 -3.13 11.63
C GLY A 575 -17.85 -4.06 10.71
N TRP A 576 -18.33 -5.19 11.23
CA TRP A 576 -19.20 -6.11 10.51
C TRP A 576 -20.66 -5.65 10.44
N THR A 577 -21.27 -5.30 11.56
CA THR A 577 -22.72 -4.99 11.60
C THR A 577 -23.05 -3.64 10.94
N ARG A 578 -22.24 -2.61 11.18
CA ARG A 578 -22.42 -1.26 10.66
C ARG A 578 -21.70 -1.05 9.33
N GLY A 579 -20.59 -1.75 9.09
CA GLY A 579 -19.78 -1.61 7.88
C GLY A 579 -18.73 -0.49 7.95
N TRP A 580 -18.56 0.19 9.08
CA TRP A 580 -17.45 1.11 9.31
C TRP A 580 -17.21 1.38 10.80
N THR A 581 -15.98 1.75 11.12
CA THR A 581 -15.59 2.34 12.42
C THR A 581 -15.17 3.80 12.22
N THR A 582 -15.01 4.55 13.31
CA THR A 582 -14.78 6.01 13.25
C THR A 582 -13.60 6.44 14.12
N THR A 583 -12.76 7.33 13.61
CA THR A 583 -11.63 7.94 14.35
C THR A 583 -12.10 9.12 15.20
N ALA A 584 -11.27 9.60 16.12
CA ALA A 584 -11.60 10.77 16.94
C ALA A 584 -11.77 12.07 16.12
N ALA A 585 -11.16 12.19 14.93
CA ALA A 585 -11.43 13.30 14.02
C ALA A 585 -12.73 13.13 13.19
N GLY A 586 -13.40 11.98 13.32
CA GLY A 586 -14.67 11.68 12.63
C GLY A 586 -14.53 10.98 11.28
N LEU A 587 -13.32 10.53 10.89
CA LEU A 587 -13.14 9.78 9.64
C LEU A 587 -13.69 8.36 9.77
N ARG A 588 -14.23 7.82 8.68
CA ARG A 588 -14.78 6.46 8.65
C ARG A 588 -13.86 5.52 7.89
N ARG A 589 -13.34 4.49 8.57
CA ARG A 589 -12.77 3.32 7.88
C ARG A 589 -13.89 2.35 7.57
N ARG A 590 -14.16 2.13 6.29
CA ARG A 590 -15.26 1.31 5.80
C ARG A 590 -14.80 -0.11 5.53
N PHE A 591 -15.72 -1.06 5.68
CA PHE A 591 -15.50 -2.49 5.47
C PHE A 591 -16.58 -3.03 4.53
N ALA A 592 -16.20 -3.93 3.64
CA ALA A 592 -17.14 -4.66 2.79
C ALA A 592 -17.88 -5.70 3.64
N ASN A 593 -18.88 -5.27 4.40
CA ASN A 593 -19.54 -6.06 5.43
C ASN A 593 -20.61 -7.02 4.90
N ARG A 594 -20.43 -7.52 3.69
CA ARG A 594 -21.29 -8.49 3.04
C ARG A 594 -20.42 -9.57 2.42
N PHE A 595 -20.88 -10.82 2.52
CA PHE A 595 -20.16 -11.92 1.89
C PHE A 595 -20.17 -11.75 0.36
N PRO A 596 -19.01 -11.88 -0.30
CA PRO A 596 -18.96 -12.14 -1.72
C PRO A 596 -19.85 -13.35 -2.07
N PRO A 597 -20.45 -13.37 -3.27
CA PRO A 597 -21.10 -14.57 -3.76
C PRO A 597 -20.08 -15.73 -3.81
N ASP A 598 -20.58 -16.96 -3.67
CA ASP A 598 -19.82 -18.20 -3.87
C ASP A 598 -18.76 -18.56 -2.80
N LEU A 599 -18.75 -17.88 -1.65
CA LEU A 599 -17.91 -18.32 -0.52
C LEU A 599 -18.52 -19.53 0.19
N SER A 600 -17.71 -20.56 0.44
CA SER A 600 -18.03 -21.64 1.36
C SER A 600 -18.21 -21.13 2.80
N ARG A 601 -18.82 -21.94 3.67
CA ARG A 601 -19.03 -21.56 5.08
C ARG A 601 -17.73 -21.26 5.82
N ALA A 602 -16.66 -22.01 5.53
CA ALA A 602 -15.35 -21.79 6.13
C ALA A 602 -14.71 -20.47 5.65
N GLU A 603 -14.87 -20.14 4.37
CA GLU A 603 -14.40 -18.88 3.81
C GLU A 603 -15.20 -17.69 4.33
N GLN A 604 -16.52 -17.83 4.51
CA GLN A 604 -17.36 -16.80 5.14
C GLN A 604 -16.89 -16.49 6.57
N TRP A 605 -16.58 -17.53 7.35
CA TRP A 605 -16.03 -17.36 8.70
C TRP A 605 -14.71 -16.58 8.67
N SER A 606 -13.77 -17.01 7.83
CA SER A 606 -12.47 -16.36 7.66
C SER A 606 -12.59 -14.92 7.17
N TYR A 607 -13.51 -14.65 6.24
CA TYR A 607 -13.79 -13.33 5.70
C TYR A 607 -14.31 -12.37 6.78
N ARG A 608 -15.30 -12.82 7.56
CA ARG A 608 -15.84 -12.04 8.69
C ARG A 608 -14.76 -11.79 9.74
N ALA A 609 -14.01 -12.82 10.13
CA ALA A 609 -12.93 -12.69 11.10
C ALA A 609 -11.83 -11.73 10.65
N HIS A 610 -11.54 -11.66 9.35
CA HIS A 610 -10.63 -10.65 8.80
C HIS A 610 -11.16 -9.22 8.99
N ILE A 611 -12.44 -8.98 8.70
CA ILE A 611 -13.08 -7.66 8.89
C ILE A 611 -13.12 -7.27 10.35
N GLU A 612 -13.55 -8.18 11.23
CA GLU A 612 -13.63 -7.91 12.68
C GLU A 612 -12.25 -7.53 13.24
N ARG A 613 -11.19 -8.27 12.89
CA ARG A 613 -9.81 -7.92 13.29
C ARG A 613 -9.36 -6.58 12.75
N ALA A 614 -9.64 -6.30 11.48
CA ALA A 614 -9.30 -5.02 10.88
C ALA A 614 -10.02 -3.86 11.58
N ALA A 615 -11.28 -4.05 11.99
CA ALA A 615 -12.10 -3.06 12.66
C ALA A 615 -11.71 -2.82 14.13
N MET A 616 -11.19 -3.83 14.83
CA MET A 616 -10.63 -3.69 16.19
C MET A 616 -9.56 -2.58 16.27
N ASN A 617 -8.59 -2.59 15.37
CA ASN A 617 -7.48 -1.64 15.38
C ASN A 617 -7.81 -0.27 14.75
N ALA A 618 -8.82 -0.23 13.88
CA ALA A 618 -9.06 0.91 12.99
C ALA A 618 -9.25 2.26 13.70
N PRO A 619 -10.07 2.39 14.77
CA PRO A 619 -10.23 3.66 15.47
C PRO A 619 -8.94 4.14 16.13
N ILE A 620 -8.13 3.20 16.63
CA ILE A 620 -6.89 3.49 17.36
C ILE A 620 -5.86 4.04 16.39
N GLN A 621 -5.53 3.25 15.36
CA GLN A 621 -4.54 3.60 14.35
C GLN A 621 -4.91 4.87 13.57
N GLY A 622 -6.20 5.02 13.22
CA GLY A 622 -6.68 6.20 12.52
C GLY A 622 -6.62 7.46 13.38
N THR A 623 -6.94 7.35 14.69
CA THR A 623 -6.83 8.47 15.62
C THR A 623 -5.36 8.86 15.87
N SER A 624 -4.45 7.88 15.93
CA SER A 624 -3.01 8.15 15.98
C SER A 624 -2.56 8.97 14.77
N ALA A 625 -2.99 8.61 13.57
CA ALA A 625 -2.71 9.40 12.37
C ALA A 625 -3.32 10.81 12.43
N ASP A 626 -4.53 10.95 12.95
CA ASP A 626 -5.18 12.26 13.11
C ASP A 626 -4.40 13.18 14.07
N ILE A 627 -3.87 12.63 15.17
CA ILE A 627 -3.02 13.35 16.14
C ILE A 627 -1.70 13.78 15.49
N THR A 628 -1.00 12.86 14.83
CA THR A 628 0.28 13.13 14.16
C THR A 628 0.15 14.22 13.10
N MET A 629 -0.92 14.18 12.29
CA MET A 629 -1.18 15.22 11.29
C MET A 629 -1.50 16.58 11.93
N ALA A 630 -2.31 16.60 12.98
CA ALA A 630 -2.62 17.84 13.68
C ALA A 630 -1.35 18.49 14.26
N ALA A 631 -0.46 17.68 14.84
CA ALA A 631 0.84 18.12 15.33
C ALA A 631 1.72 18.67 14.20
N ALA A 632 1.82 17.95 13.07
CA ALA A 632 2.61 18.37 11.92
C ALA A 632 2.11 19.70 11.33
N ILE A 633 0.80 19.91 11.24
CA ILE A 633 0.20 21.18 10.80
C ILE A 633 0.58 22.34 11.72
N ASP A 634 0.49 22.14 13.04
CA ASP A 634 0.84 23.19 14.00
C ASP A 634 2.34 23.48 13.99
N VAL A 635 3.18 22.46 13.94
CA VAL A 635 4.64 22.58 13.84
C VAL A 635 5.02 23.33 12.56
N ALA A 636 4.48 22.94 11.40
CA ALA A 636 4.76 23.61 10.13
C ALA A 636 4.30 25.07 10.09
N ARG A 637 3.31 25.44 10.91
CA ARG A 637 2.79 26.82 11.01
C ARG A 637 3.60 27.67 12.00
N GLU A 638 3.93 27.11 13.15
CA GLU A 638 4.44 27.87 14.30
C GLU A 638 5.95 27.68 14.53
N VAL A 639 6.57 26.71 13.87
CA VAL A 639 8.01 26.43 13.90
C VAL A 639 8.52 26.18 12.48
N PRO A 640 8.37 27.15 11.54
CA PRO A 640 8.78 26.97 10.14
C PRO A 640 10.29 26.70 9.97
N GLU A 641 11.11 27.02 10.96
CA GLU A 641 12.54 26.66 11.02
C GLU A 641 12.77 25.15 11.24
N ASN A 642 11.75 24.40 11.69
CA ASN A 642 11.74 22.94 11.67
C ASN A 642 11.18 22.44 10.34
N ARG A 643 12.06 22.22 9.37
CA ARG A 643 11.68 21.77 8.04
C ARG A 643 11.34 20.29 8.09
N LEU A 644 10.05 19.99 8.25
CA LEU A 644 9.55 18.62 8.25
C LEU A 644 9.87 17.95 6.91
N PHE A 645 10.39 16.73 6.95
CA PHE A 645 10.66 15.95 5.74
C PHE A 645 10.02 14.57 5.76
N ASN A 646 9.62 14.06 6.94
CA ASN A 646 9.04 12.74 7.06
C ASN A 646 8.12 12.65 8.28
N LEU A 647 7.13 11.76 8.19
CA LEU A 647 6.26 11.36 9.30
C LEU A 647 6.21 9.83 9.31
N VAL A 648 6.78 9.18 10.32
CA VAL A 648 6.81 7.71 10.40
C VAL A 648 5.97 7.23 11.56
N HIS A 649 4.82 6.62 11.23
CA HIS A 649 3.87 6.16 12.25
C HIS A 649 3.39 7.33 13.12
N ASP A 650 3.92 7.44 14.33
CA ASP A 650 3.68 8.43 15.37
C ASP A 650 4.92 9.29 15.66
N GLU A 651 5.83 9.41 14.69
CA GLU A 651 7.05 10.20 14.73
C GLU A 651 6.99 11.37 13.73
N LEU A 652 7.44 12.55 14.16
CA LEU A 652 7.66 13.73 13.32
C LEU A 652 9.16 13.94 13.13
N ASP A 653 9.63 13.92 11.88
CA ASP A 653 11.03 14.17 11.54
C ASP A 653 11.19 15.52 10.85
N GLY A 654 12.01 16.39 11.45
CA GLY A 654 12.36 17.68 10.86
C GLY A 654 13.84 18.00 10.91
N ILE A 655 14.26 18.93 10.07
CA ILE A 655 15.62 19.47 9.99
C ILE A 655 15.62 20.89 10.55
N ALA A 656 16.50 21.16 11.51
CA ALA A 656 16.69 22.47 12.09
C ALA A 656 18.17 22.87 12.11
N SER A 657 18.44 24.18 12.22
CA SER A 657 19.80 24.66 12.48
C SER A 657 20.30 24.11 13.83
N LEU A 658 21.56 23.66 13.86
CA LEU A 658 22.19 23.15 15.08
C LEU A 658 22.15 24.20 16.21
N ALA A 659 22.28 25.48 15.88
CA ALA A 659 22.29 26.58 16.85
C ALA A 659 20.93 26.77 17.56
N SER A 660 19.82 26.42 16.92
CA SER A 660 18.46 26.59 17.45
C SER A 660 17.78 25.27 17.84
N ALA A 661 18.45 24.13 17.68
CA ALA A 661 17.86 22.80 17.77
C ALA A 661 17.14 22.53 19.11
N THR A 662 17.72 22.94 20.24
CA THR A 662 17.11 22.76 21.57
C THR A 662 15.82 23.57 21.73
N ASP A 663 15.77 24.80 21.19
CA ASP A 663 14.55 25.61 21.23
C ASP A 663 13.46 25.02 20.34
N VAL A 664 13.84 24.61 19.13
CA VAL A 664 12.98 23.95 18.16
C VAL A 664 12.39 22.68 18.75
N ALA A 665 13.20 21.78 19.31
CA ALA A 665 12.74 20.55 19.94
C ALA A 665 11.72 20.80 21.06
N ARG A 666 11.96 21.80 21.92
CA ARG A 666 11.02 22.18 22.99
C ARG A 666 9.68 22.66 22.44
N ARG A 667 9.69 23.47 21.39
CA ARG A 667 8.47 23.99 20.75
C ARG A 667 7.72 22.90 19.99
N VAL A 668 8.42 22.04 19.26
CA VAL A 668 7.85 20.86 18.59
C VAL A 668 7.18 19.96 19.61
N LYS A 669 7.87 19.60 20.71
CA LYS A 669 7.30 18.81 21.81
C LYS A 669 5.98 19.40 22.31
N ARG A 670 6.00 20.67 22.70
CA ARG A 670 4.84 21.36 23.26
C ARG A 670 3.66 21.38 22.28
N LEU A 671 3.91 21.66 21.00
CA LEU A 671 2.86 21.70 19.98
C LEU A 671 2.29 20.31 19.70
N SER A 672 3.14 19.28 19.64
CA SER A 672 2.71 17.89 19.46
C SER A 672 1.86 17.40 20.63
N GLU A 673 2.28 17.65 21.87
CA GLU A 673 1.50 17.32 23.07
C GLU A 673 0.15 18.06 23.09
N ALA A 674 0.17 19.36 22.79
CA ALA A 674 -1.06 20.17 22.69
C ALA A 674 -2.00 19.68 21.58
N ALA A 675 -1.47 19.24 20.43
CA ALA A 675 -2.26 18.67 19.36
C ALA A 675 -2.94 17.36 19.79
N GLY A 676 -2.21 16.48 20.48
CA GLY A 676 -2.76 15.25 21.04
C GLY A 676 -3.84 15.50 22.10
N ALA A 677 -3.65 16.50 22.97
CA ALA A 677 -4.61 16.90 23.99
C ALA A 677 -5.97 17.39 23.43
N ARG A 678 -6.05 17.74 22.14
CA ARG A 678 -7.33 18.03 21.46
C ARG A 678 -8.19 16.78 21.19
N TYR A 679 -7.58 15.61 21.32
CA TYR A 679 -8.21 14.31 21.07
C TYR A 679 -8.28 13.45 22.34
N LEU A 680 -7.25 13.50 23.19
CA LEU A 680 -7.22 12.79 24.46
C LEU A 680 -7.38 13.79 25.60
N THR A 681 -8.54 13.79 26.24
CA THR A 681 -8.91 14.78 27.27
C THR A 681 -8.66 14.28 28.69
N ARG A 682 -8.65 12.95 28.89
CA ARG A 682 -8.43 12.32 30.19
C ARG A 682 -7.03 11.74 30.29
N VAL A 683 -6.51 11.22 29.19
CA VAL A 683 -5.19 10.58 29.14
C VAL A 683 -4.13 11.61 28.73
N PRO A 684 -3.08 11.85 29.54
CA PRO A 684 -2.03 12.78 29.17
C PRO A 684 -1.28 12.28 27.92
N VAL A 685 -0.98 13.19 27.00
CA VAL A 685 -0.14 12.92 25.83
C VAL A 685 1.29 13.29 26.16
N VAL A 686 2.22 12.40 25.85
CA VAL A 686 3.65 12.58 26.11
C VAL A 686 4.41 12.44 24.80
N VAL A 687 5.30 13.40 24.53
CA VAL A 687 6.18 13.37 23.35
C VAL A 687 7.64 13.39 23.81
N GLU A 688 8.42 12.47 23.25
CA GLU A 688 9.86 12.38 23.45
C GLU A 688 10.54 13.03 22.23
N THR A 689 11.53 13.88 22.49
CA THR A 689 12.28 14.55 21.42
C THR A 689 13.74 14.16 21.45
N ASN A 690 14.28 13.80 20.29
CA ASN A 690 15.69 13.52 20.09
C ASN A 690 16.30 14.54 19.11
N ILE A 691 17.52 14.98 19.41
CA ILE A 691 18.33 15.84 18.54
C ILE A 691 19.51 15.00 18.09
N SER A 692 19.54 14.63 16.81
CA SER A 692 20.55 13.73 16.27
C SER A 692 21.09 14.18 14.92
N ARG A 693 22.36 13.84 14.67
CA ARG A 693 23.01 13.99 13.36
C ARG A 693 22.46 13.02 12.32
N THR A 694 21.99 11.86 12.75
CA THR A 694 21.50 10.79 11.87
C THR A 694 20.08 10.41 12.26
N TRP A 695 19.35 9.77 11.34
CA TRP A 695 18.02 9.27 11.65
C TRP A 695 18.12 7.99 12.50
N SER A 696 18.25 8.20 13.81
CA SER A 696 18.29 7.16 14.84
C SER A 696 17.41 7.59 16.00
N LYS A 697 16.66 6.63 16.55
CA LYS A 697 15.88 6.85 17.78
C LYS A 697 16.81 7.09 18.97
#